data_AF-A0A316H193-F1
#
_entry.id   AF-A0A316H193-F1
#
_cell.length_a   1.000
_cell.length_b   1.000
_cell.length_c   1.000
_cell.angle_alpha   90.00
_cell.angle_beta   90.00
_cell.angle_gamma   90.00
#
_symmetry.space_group_name_H-M   'P 1'
#
loop_
_entity.id
_entity.type
_entity.pdbx_description
1 polymer ?
#
loop_
_entity_poly.entity_id
_entity_poly.type
_entity_poly.pdbx_seq_one_letter_code
_entity_poly.pdbx_strand_id
1 'polypeptide(L)'
;MAGSYRISGQGRLTPAKTARFTFDGKPMTGLAGDTVASALLANGVHLVGRSFKYHRPRGILSAGAEEPNALVTIERDAARKTPNVRATVQELYDGLTVSSQNRWPSLSFDVGAVNDLASPFFSAGFYYKTFMWPKAAWKKFYEPNIRAAAGLGVAPDQADPDHYSARYSHCEVLVLGGGAAGLAAALAAAETGVRVIICDEQADFGGALRYEKGAVIDGQDGWGWAQATVAKLAAMDNVQVLSRTTAFGYYAQNFVGLVERVTDHLARPGRDEPRERLWQVRAKRVILATGAIERHMVFANNDRPGVMLASAARTFLNHYGVVVGKQVGVYTANDSAYGAAIDLKKAGVGVAAIVDLRDNPTGPLVDEARALGIEVNHGRAVTSANGSQRIKSMTVQAKGGGAERTIAVDALLMSAGWTPSVHMFSQSRGKVAFDDATKRFLPGTYAQDCVSVGACNGSDSLEDTLEQALAAGAEAAKNAGAKSSKGVSLKVEASEGWSGGMLGAGPGAGADTKVKAFVDYQNDVTAKDIRQAVHEGMRSIEHVKRFTTNGMATDQGKTSNMHGLAIAAEALDKDIPQVGLTTFRAPYTPVTFGAIVNHARHGLFDPTRKTATHNWAEGHGAVFEDVGQWKRAWYFPRAGEDMHAAVNRECVTVRKAAGLFDASTLGKIEVVGPDAAKFMELLYTNPWEKLEVGRCRYGIMLREDGFIYDDGVVGRLAPDRFHVTTTTGGAARVMNHMEDYLQTEFPNLDVWLTSVSEQWAVIAVQGPNSRKIIEPLVEGIDMSDEAMPHMSVREGKISGVPTRLFRMSFTGDRGFEVNVPADFGRAVWEALWAEGQKHGACAYGTEAMHVLRAEKGYIIVGQDTDGTVTPNDAGLDWAVGKKKTDFVGIRGMMRPDLVAKGRRQLVGLKTRDPRTVLEEGAQIVENPKQAIPMKMIGHVTSSYWSENCDRSIAMALVAGGRDRIGETLYVPMPDGVIEVEVTGTMFFDEKGGRLNG
;
A
#
# COMPACT_ATOMS: atom_id res chain seq x y z
N MET A 1 -6.06 45.51 20.30
CA MET A 1 -4.88 44.62 20.21
C MET A 1 -4.85 43.74 21.45
N ALA A 2 -5.27 42.48 21.34
CA ALA A 2 -5.23 41.54 22.46
C ALA A 2 -3.76 41.14 22.70
N GLY A 3 -3.27 41.30 23.94
CA GLY A 3 -1.88 40.98 24.28
C GLY A 3 -1.50 39.55 23.92
N SER A 4 -0.25 39.37 23.50
CA SER A 4 0.37 38.09 23.14
C SER A 4 0.07 37.00 24.17
N TYR A 5 -0.29 35.80 23.71
CA TYR A 5 -0.43 34.59 24.55
C TYR A 5 0.90 33.87 24.79
N ARG A 6 2.00 34.40 24.22
CA ARG A 6 3.36 33.94 24.54
C ARG A 6 3.93 34.77 25.68
N ILE A 7 4.42 34.10 26.72
CA ILE A 7 5.08 34.76 27.86
C ILE A 7 6.57 34.94 27.53
N SER A 8 7.04 36.18 27.60
CA SER A 8 8.47 36.50 27.39
C SER A 8 9.35 35.75 28.38
N GLY A 9 10.40 35.10 27.89
CA GLY A 9 11.36 34.34 28.72
C GLY A 9 10.86 32.98 29.23
N GLN A 10 9.65 32.55 28.84
CA GLN A 10 9.14 31.20 29.11
C GLN A 10 9.29 30.29 27.89
N GLY A 11 9.23 28.98 28.12
CA GLY A 11 9.45 27.97 27.08
C GLY A 11 10.92 27.75 26.76
N ARG A 12 11.19 26.81 25.86
CA ARG A 12 12.53 26.33 25.50
C ARG A 12 13.00 26.81 24.14
N LEU A 13 12.11 27.43 23.36
CA LEU A 13 12.43 27.88 22.02
C LEU A 13 13.24 29.19 22.00
N THR A 14 13.24 30.01 23.06
CA THR A 14 14.01 31.27 23.05
C THR A 14 15.52 30.99 23.13
N PRO A 15 16.39 31.53 22.25
CA PRO A 15 16.22 32.68 21.35
C PRO A 15 15.95 32.36 19.85
N ALA A 16 15.06 31.40 19.54
CA ALA A 16 14.72 31.01 18.18
C ALA A 16 14.29 32.19 17.29
N LYS A 17 14.56 32.05 15.99
CA LYS A 17 14.19 33.02 14.97
C LYS A 17 12.67 33.07 14.80
N THR A 18 12.15 34.25 14.49
CA THR A 18 10.75 34.42 14.09
C THR A 18 10.48 33.77 12.74
N ALA A 19 9.38 33.03 12.64
CA ALA A 19 8.84 32.49 11.39
C ALA A 19 7.49 33.14 11.08
N ARG A 20 7.28 33.58 9.83
CA ARG A 20 6.02 34.15 9.37
C ARG A 20 5.19 33.06 8.70
N PHE A 21 3.88 33.09 8.89
CA PHE A 21 2.97 32.16 8.24
C PHE A 21 1.61 32.80 8.03
N THR A 22 0.73 32.15 7.28
CA THR A 22 -0.66 32.58 7.16
C THR A 22 -1.61 31.50 7.67
N PHE A 23 -2.69 31.93 8.32
CA PHE A 23 -3.82 31.08 8.67
C PHE A 23 -5.11 31.69 8.13
N ASP A 24 -5.81 30.97 7.25
CA ASP A 24 -6.98 31.47 6.53
C ASP A 24 -6.71 32.82 5.83
N GLY A 25 -5.52 32.97 5.26
CA GLY A 25 -5.07 34.18 4.56
C GLY A 25 -4.64 35.33 5.50
N LYS A 26 -4.76 35.18 6.83
CA LYS A 26 -4.30 36.21 7.78
C LYS A 26 -2.84 36.00 8.14
N PRO A 27 -1.98 37.03 8.01
CA PRO A 27 -0.58 36.93 8.39
C PRO A 27 -0.43 36.81 9.91
N MET A 28 0.46 35.91 10.33
CA MET A 28 0.77 35.62 11.73
C MET A 28 2.29 35.40 11.90
N THR A 29 2.73 35.39 13.15
CA THR A 29 4.14 35.15 13.52
C THR A 29 4.24 34.08 14.58
N GLY A 30 5.25 33.22 14.47
CA GLY A 30 5.65 32.25 15.49
C GLY A 30 7.18 32.20 15.61
N LEU A 31 7.69 31.18 16.30
CA LEU A 31 9.11 30.90 16.45
C LEU A 31 9.47 29.62 15.68
N ALA A 32 10.68 29.54 15.16
CA ALA A 32 11.22 28.28 14.66
C ALA A 32 11.18 27.22 15.78
N GLY A 33 10.67 26.03 15.47
CA GLY A 33 10.39 24.97 16.44
C GLY A 33 8.96 24.98 17.00
N ASP A 34 8.17 26.04 16.78
CA ASP A 34 6.72 25.97 17.04
C ASP A 34 6.08 24.92 16.14
N THR A 35 5.00 24.31 16.62
CA THR A 35 3.98 23.68 15.77
C THR A 35 2.94 24.71 15.36
N VAL A 36 2.18 24.44 14.29
CA VAL A 36 1.05 25.28 13.88
C VAL A 36 0.09 25.53 15.05
N ALA A 37 -0.22 24.52 15.87
CA ALA A 37 -1.07 24.68 17.04
C ALA A 37 -0.50 25.66 18.08
N SER A 38 0.79 25.53 18.43
CA SER A 38 1.44 26.44 19.38
C SER A 38 1.51 27.88 18.85
N ALA A 39 1.76 28.06 17.56
CA ALA A 39 1.79 29.36 16.92
C ALA A 39 0.40 30.00 16.85
N LEU A 40 -0.64 29.23 16.54
CA LEU A 40 -2.03 29.71 16.56
C LEU A 40 -2.43 30.18 17.95
N LEU A 41 -2.15 29.39 18.99
CA LEU A 41 -2.42 29.77 20.38
C LEU A 41 -1.64 31.02 20.80
N ALA A 42 -0.36 31.16 20.41
CA ALA A 42 0.44 32.35 20.69
C ALA A 42 -0.18 33.63 20.11
N ASN A 43 -0.89 33.51 18.98
CA ASN A 43 -1.63 34.59 18.32
C ASN A 43 -3.09 34.72 18.82
N GLY A 44 -3.49 34.00 19.87
CA GLY A 44 -4.83 34.05 20.47
C GLY A 44 -5.92 33.35 19.65
N VAL A 45 -5.54 32.44 18.75
CA VAL A 45 -6.48 31.66 17.93
C VAL A 45 -6.82 30.36 18.64
N HIS A 46 -8.05 30.25 19.14
CA HIS A 46 -8.56 29.05 19.82
C HIS A 46 -9.57 28.27 18.98
N LEU A 47 -10.24 28.92 18.03
CA LEU A 47 -11.16 28.30 17.08
C LEU A 47 -10.37 27.94 15.82
N VAL A 48 -10.17 26.65 15.58
CA VAL A 48 -9.30 26.13 14.49
C VAL A 48 -10.09 25.31 13.47
N GLY A 49 -11.22 24.73 13.88
CA GLY A 49 -12.00 23.86 13.01
C GLY A 49 -13.50 23.86 13.34
N ARG A 50 -14.23 23.08 12.55
CA ARG A 50 -15.67 22.82 12.69
C ARG A 50 -15.90 21.31 12.67
N SER A 51 -16.76 20.84 13.56
CA SER A 51 -17.01 19.41 13.72
C SER A 51 -17.66 18.80 12.47
N PHE A 52 -17.37 17.52 12.23
CA PHE A 52 -17.74 16.81 11.00
C PHE A 52 -19.24 16.87 10.66
N LYS A 53 -20.09 16.57 11.64
CA LYS A 53 -21.53 16.36 11.44
C LYS A 53 -22.35 17.56 11.88
N TYR A 54 -22.03 18.10 13.06
CA TYR A 54 -22.81 19.18 13.67
C TYR A 54 -22.27 20.58 13.32
N HIS A 55 -21.11 20.70 12.66
CA HIS A 55 -20.45 21.99 12.40
C HIS A 55 -20.25 22.82 13.69
N ARG A 56 -20.04 22.16 14.83
CA ARG A 56 -19.80 22.84 16.10
C ARG A 56 -18.41 23.46 16.10
N PRO A 57 -18.21 24.64 16.73
CA PRO A 57 -16.88 25.25 16.86
C PRO A 57 -15.93 24.30 17.57
N ARG A 58 -14.74 24.04 17.01
CA ARG A 58 -13.70 23.18 17.60
C ARG A 58 -12.37 23.91 17.74
N GLY A 59 -11.69 23.64 18.85
CA GLY A 59 -10.35 24.14 19.15
C GLY A 59 -9.35 23.02 19.37
N ILE A 60 -8.09 23.40 19.57
CA ILE A 60 -6.98 22.48 19.89
C ILE A 60 -7.31 21.75 21.20
N LEU A 61 -7.23 20.42 21.17
CA LEU A 61 -7.51 19.54 22.31
C LEU A 61 -6.22 19.01 22.96
N SER A 62 -5.22 18.70 22.16
CA SER A 62 -4.01 17.99 22.58
C SER A 62 -2.72 18.68 22.07
N ALA A 63 -1.57 18.03 22.21
CA ALA A 63 -0.27 18.56 21.76
C ALA A 63 0.55 17.56 20.92
N GLY A 64 -0.01 16.39 20.57
CA GLY A 64 0.66 15.34 19.80
C GLY A 64 -0.20 14.74 18.69
N ALA A 65 0.09 13.49 18.33
CA ALA A 65 -0.57 12.76 17.25
C ALA A 65 -2.03 12.35 17.57
N GLU A 66 -2.44 12.46 18.83
CA GLU A 66 -3.78 12.20 19.35
C GLU A 66 -4.79 13.33 19.13
N GLU A 67 -4.39 14.45 18.54
CA GLU A 67 -5.24 15.62 18.26
C GLU A 67 -6.39 15.26 17.28
N PRO A 68 -7.67 15.38 17.69
CA PRO A 68 -8.80 15.03 16.85
C PRO A 68 -9.51 16.24 16.19
N ASN A 69 -9.27 17.46 16.67
CA ASN A 69 -10.03 18.66 16.28
C ASN A 69 -9.27 19.55 15.30
N ALA A 70 -8.03 19.89 15.62
CA ALA A 70 -7.25 20.90 14.91
C ALA A 70 -6.62 20.34 13.62
N LEU A 71 -7.48 19.92 12.69
CA LEU A 71 -7.11 19.44 11.36
C LEU A 71 -7.09 20.59 10.35
N VAL A 72 -5.95 20.79 9.71
CA VAL A 72 -5.69 21.89 8.78
C VAL A 72 -5.20 21.38 7.43
N THR A 73 -5.31 22.22 6.42
CA THR A 73 -4.63 21.99 5.14
C THR A 73 -3.33 22.77 5.11
N ILE A 74 -2.25 22.09 4.71
CA ILE A 74 -0.94 22.69 4.47
C ILE A 74 -0.74 22.87 2.98
N GLU A 75 -0.38 24.09 2.57
CA GLU A 75 -0.22 24.47 1.18
C GLU A 75 1.17 25.07 0.96
N ARG A 76 1.90 24.54 -0.02
CA ARG A 76 3.10 25.19 -0.58
C ARG A 76 2.83 25.76 -1.96
N ASP A 77 2.08 25.01 -2.76
CA ASP A 77 1.62 25.36 -4.09
C ASP A 77 0.37 24.53 -4.45
N ALA A 78 -0.14 24.66 -5.68
CA ALA A 78 -1.36 23.99 -6.13
C ALA A 78 -1.26 22.45 -6.13
N ALA A 79 -0.07 21.89 -6.34
CA ALA A 79 0.17 20.45 -6.33
C ALA A 79 0.55 19.94 -4.92
N ARG A 80 1.33 20.73 -4.17
CA ARG A 80 1.76 20.45 -2.80
C ARG A 80 0.75 20.97 -1.78
N LYS A 81 -0.39 20.30 -1.75
CA LYS A 81 -1.49 20.54 -0.82
C LYS A 81 -1.80 19.26 -0.04
N THR A 82 -1.67 19.31 1.29
CA THR A 82 -1.95 18.15 2.16
C THR A 82 -3.07 18.50 3.14
N PRO A 83 -4.29 17.97 2.97
CA PRO A 83 -5.39 18.16 3.91
C PRO A 83 -5.26 17.25 5.14
N ASN A 84 -6.08 17.52 6.16
CA ASN A 84 -6.20 16.73 7.39
C ASN A 84 -4.89 16.55 8.17
N VAL A 85 -3.97 17.50 8.04
CA VAL A 85 -2.75 17.55 8.84
C VAL A 85 -3.12 18.04 10.24
N ARG A 86 -2.64 17.34 11.28
CA ARG A 86 -2.80 17.79 12.67
C ARG A 86 -1.92 19.01 12.91
N ALA A 87 -2.53 20.12 13.31
CA ALA A 87 -1.81 21.36 13.62
C ALA A 87 -0.76 21.17 14.75
N THR A 88 -0.98 20.19 15.63
CA THR A 88 -0.08 19.82 16.73
C THR A 88 1.19 19.11 16.29
N VAL A 89 1.24 18.58 15.06
CA VAL A 89 2.39 17.82 14.53
C VAL A 89 3.13 18.62 13.45
N GLN A 90 2.44 19.46 12.69
CA GLN A 90 3.08 20.27 11.66
C GLN A 90 3.99 21.33 12.31
N GLU A 91 5.31 21.18 12.11
CA GLU A 91 6.31 22.18 12.45
C GLU A 91 6.14 23.44 11.58
N LEU A 92 6.33 24.60 12.21
CA LEU A 92 6.28 25.90 11.56
C LEU A 92 7.57 26.17 10.80
N TYR A 93 7.43 26.64 9.56
CA TYR A 93 8.53 27.22 8.78
C TYR A 93 8.14 28.58 8.19
N ASP A 94 9.12 29.42 7.88
CA ASP A 94 8.85 30.75 7.31
C ASP A 94 8.19 30.63 5.93
N GLY A 95 7.06 31.31 5.75
CA GLY A 95 6.24 31.25 4.55
C GLY A 95 5.19 30.14 4.53
N LEU A 96 5.00 29.38 5.62
CA LEU A 96 3.96 28.35 5.70
C LEU A 96 2.56 28.93 5.45
N THR A 97 1.77 28.28 4.59
CA THR A 97 0.36 28.62 4.36
C THR A 97 -0.52 27.53 4.93
N VAL A 98 -1.42 27.93 5.84
CA VAL A 98 -2.34 27.04 6.56
C VAL A 98 -3.77 27.50 6.33
N SER A 99 -4.67 26.57 6.03
CA SER A 99 -6.10 26.85 5.95
C SER A 99 -6.90 25.89 6.84
N SER A 100 -7.94 26.44 7.47
CA SER A 100 -8.91 25.64 8.21
C SER A 100 -9.86 24.89 7.29
N GLN A 101 -10.42 23.80 7.79
CA GLN A 101 -11.21 22.85 7.03
C GLN A 101 -12.67 22.79 7.49
N ASN A 102 -13.53 22.18 6.65
CA ASN A 102 -14.93 21.88 6.95
C ASN A 102 -15.79 23.10 7.40
N ARG A 103 -15.65 24.25 6.73
CA ARG A 103 -16.31 25.52 7.12
C ARG A 103 -16.80 26.32 5.91
N TRP A 104 -17.96 26.98 6.01
CA TRP A 104 -18.40 27.93 4.98
C TRP A 104 -19.28 29.09 5.50
N PRO A 105 -18.99 30.36 5.18
CA PRO A 105 -17.80 30.85 4.46
C PRO A 105 -16.55 30.95 5.35
N SER A 106 -16.68 30.93 6.68
CA SER A 106 -15.54 31.12 7.60
C SER A 106 -15.70 30.32 8.90
N LEU A 107 -14.64 30.20 9.69
CA LEU A 107 -14.73 29.53 11.00
C LEU A 107 -15.67 30.25 11.95
N SER A 108 -15.69 31.59 11.97
CA SER A 108 -16.56 32.36 12.88
C SER A 108 -18.00 32.43 12.40
N PHE A 109 -18.23 32.40 11.09
CA PHE A 109 -19.55 32.43 10.48
C PHE A 109 -19.67 31.23 9.55
N ASP A 110 -20.24 30.14 10.08
CA ASP A 110 -20.42 28.86 9.39
C ASP A 110 -21.91 28.55 9.25
N VAL A 111 -22.43 28.50 8.03
CA VAL A 111 -23.84 28.23 7.74
C VAL A 111 -24.21 26.78 8.11
N GLY A 112 -23.24 25.86 8.05
CA GLY A 112 -23.45 24.48 8.48
C GLY A 112 -23.83 24.34 9.96
N ALA A 113 -23.58 25.36 10.79
CA ALA A 113 -23.92 25.35 12.21
C ALA A 113 -25.43 25.17 12.50
N VAL A 114 -26.31 25.38 11.50
CA VAL A 114 -27.74 25.04 11.59
C VAL A 114 -27.96 23.54 11.86
N ASN A 115 -27.04 22.68 11.43
CA ASN A 115 -27.11 21.24 11.71
C ASN A 115 -27.11 20.93 13.22
N ASP A 116 -26.47 21.77 14.05
CA ASP A 116 -26.46 21.59 15.50
C ASP A 116 -27.88 21.74 16.11
N LEU A 117 -28.72 22.60 15.52
CA LEU A 117 -30.12 22.79 15.90
C LEU A 117 -30.98 21.58 15.50
N ALA A 118 -30.68 20.99 14.34
CA ALA A 118 -31.33 19.78 13.84
C ALA A 118 -30.78 18.47 14.46
N SER A 119 -29.84 18.55 15.42
CA SER A 119 -29.20 17.39 16.03
C SER A 119 -30.12 16.26 16.52
N PRO A 120 -31.36 16.47 17.00
CA PRO A 120 -32.28 15.39 17.35
C PRO A 120 -32.61 14.42 16.20
N PHE A 121 -32.53 14.87 14.94
CA PHE A 121 -32.78 14.05 13.74
C PHE A 121 -31.53 13.29 13.26
N PHE A 122 -30.35 13.66 13.76
CA PHE A 122 -29.08 13.03 13.40
C PHE A 122 -28.61 12.09 14.51
N SER A 123 -29.43 11.11 14.89
CA SER A 123 -29.03 10.08 15.85
C SER A 123 -27.98 9.13 15.26
N ALA A 124 -27.27 8.36 16.09
CA ALA A 124 -26.37 7.32 15.60
C ALA A 124 -27.11 6.35 14.65
N GLY A 125 -26.48 6.05 13.51
CA GLY A 125 -27.05 5.16 12.49
C GLY A 125 -28.24 5.69 11.69
N PHE A 126 -28.64 6.96 11.81
CA PHE A 126 -29.79 7.51 11.06
C PHE A 126 -29.67 7.30 9.54
N TYR A 127 -28.46 7.42 9.00
CA TYR A 127 -28.17 7.28 7.58
C TYR A 127 -28.48 5.87 7.04
N TYR A 128 -28.33 4.82 7.86
CA TYR A 128 -28.75 3.45 7.50
C TYR A 128 -30.27 3.33 7.35
N LYS A 129 -31.04 4.16 8.05
CA LYS A 129 -32.50 4.10 8.06
C LYS A 129 -33.13 5.01 7.00
N THR A 130 -32.49 6.15 6.69
CA THR A 130 -33.09 7.19 5.86
C THR A 130 -32.67 7.15 4.39
N PHE A 131 -31.40 6.85 4.06
CA PHE A 131 -30.88 7.10 2.71
C PHE A 131 -30.71 5.87 1.82
N MET A 132 -31.02 4.66 2.31
CA MET A 132 -30.85 3.43 1.53
C MET A 132 -31.99 3.13 0.54
N TRP A 133 -33.07 3.91 0.57
CA TRP A 133 -34.24 3.69 -0.28
C TRP A 133 -34.85 5.01 -0.79
N PRO A 134 -35.33 5.08 -2.05
CA PRO A 134 -35.17 4.10 -3.13
C PRO A 134 -33.76 4.14 -3.76
N LYS A 135 -33.31 3.03 -4.36
CA LYS A 135 -31.96 2.88 -4.98
C LYS A 135 -31.63 3.97 -6.01
N ALA A 136 -32.63 4.45 -6.75
CA ALA A 136 -32.46 5.54 -7.71
C ALA A 136 -32.13 6.88 -7.02
N ALA A 137 -32.72 7.14 -5.85
CA ALA A 137 -32.46 8.35 -5.08
C ALA A 137 -31.08 8.31 -4.42
N TRP A 138 -30.60 7.14 -3.99
CA TRP A 138 -29.23 6.97 -3.53
C TRP A 138 -28.22 7.44 -4.58
N LYS A 139 -28.24 6.88 -5.79
CA LYS A 139 -27.27 7.22 -6.84
C LYS A 139 -27.35 8.67 -7.32
N LYS A 140 -28.56 9.23 -7.42
CA LYS A 140 -28.79 10.54 -8.07
C LYS A 140 -28.82 11.73 -7.11
N PHE A 141 -29.21 11.53 -5.85
CA PHE A 141 -29.44 12.64 -4.91
C PHE A 141 -28.66 12.49 -3.60
N TYR A 142 -28.75 11.33 -2.93
CA TYR A 142 -28.13 11.17 -1.62
C TYR A 142 -26.62 11.03 -1.71
N GLU A 143 -26.12 10.10 -2.54
CA GLU A 143 -24.70 9.78 -2.63
C GLU A 143 -23.83 10.98 -3.05
N PRO A 144 -24.16 11.75 -4.11
CA PRO A 144 -23.31 12.89 -4.51
C PRO A 144 -23.24 13.98 -3.43
N ASN A 145 -24.39 14.34 -2.85
CA ASN A 145 -24.47 15.39 -1.83
C ASN A 145 -23.84 14.95 -0.51
N ILE A 146 -24.05 13.71 -0.08
CA ILE A 146 -23.43 13.15 1.12
C ILE A 146 -21.92 13.07 0.93
N ARG A 147 -21.41 12.59 -0.23
CA ARG A 147 -19.96 12.54 -0.48
C ARG A 147 -19.33 13.93 -0.46
N ALA A 148 -20.01 14.93 -1.03
CA ALA A 148 -19.55 16.32 -0.99
C ALA A 148 -19.53 16.90 0.44
N ALA A 149 -20.53 16.57 1.26
CA ALA A 149 -20.65 17.05 2.64
C ALA A 149 -19.84 16.23 3.67
N ALA A 150 -19.46 14.99 3.35
CA ALA A 150 -18.83 14.04 4.27
C ALA A 150 -17.28 14.06 4.23
N GLY A 151 -16.66 14.98 3.49
CA GLY A 151 -15.22 15.19 3.51
C GLY A 151 -14.82 16.31 4.48
N LEU A 152 -13.77 16.11 5.29
CA LEU A 152 -13.20 17.19 6.11
C LEU A 152 -12.31 18.13 5.28
N GLY A 153 -11.36 17.56 4.52
CA GLY A 153 -10.40 18.30 3.71
C GLY A 153 -10.41 17.87 2.24
N VAL A 154 -9.88 18.73 1.37
CA VAL A 154 -9.87 18.55 -0.09
C VAL A 154 -8.46 18.18 -0.55
N ALA A 155 -8.33 17.02 -1.19
CA ALA A 155 -7.07 16.56 -1.79
C ALA A 155 -6.74 17.36 -3.08
N PRO A 156 -5.45 17.49 -3.44
CA PRO A 156 -5.05 18.11 -4.70
C PRO A 156 -5.53 17.29 -5.91
N ASP A 157 -5.78 17.98 -7.03
CA ASP A 157 -6.14 17.41 -8.32
C ASP A 157 -4.93 17.28 -9.28
N GLN A 158 -3.80 17.87 -8.91
CA GLN A 158 -2.52 17.76 -9.64
C GLN A 158 -1.68 16.59 -9.15
N ALA A 159 -0.82 16.07 -10.03
CA ALA A 159 0.12 15.00 -9.68
C ALA A 159 1.13 15.45 -8.63
N ASP A 160 1.43 14.56 -7.67
CA ASP A 160 2.42 14.82 -6.63
C ASP A 160 3.83 15.01 -7.25
N PRO A 161 4.42 16.21 -7.11
CA PRO A 161 5.72 16.53 -7.67
C PRO A 161 6.88 16.08 -6.77
N ASP A 162 6.60 15.60 -5.54
CA ASP A 162 7.63 15.25 -4.59
C ASP A 162 8.28 13.89 -4.89
N HIS A 163 9.51 13.75 -4.41
CA HIS A 163 10.28 12.52 -4.44
C HIS A 163 10.16 11.79 -3.11
N TYR A 164 10.23 10.47 -3.16
CA TYR A 164 10.17 9.60 -1.98
C TYR A 164 11.36 8.64 -2.03
N SER A 165 11.77 8.16 -0.86
CA SER A 165 12.88 7.20 -0.76
C SER A 165 12.53 6.06 0.19
N ALA A 166 13.26 4.95 0.10
CA ALA A 166 13.21 3.93 1.15
C ALA A 166 14.59 3.40 1.51
N ARG A 167 14.66 2.82 2.71
CA ARG A 167 15.83 2.13 3.27
C ARG A 167 15.39 0.80 3.86
N TYR A 168 16.13 -0.26 3.53
CA TYR A 168 16.07 -1.54 4.23
C TYR A 168 17.21 -1.56 5.25
N SER A 169 16.90 -1.83 6.51
CA SER A 169 17.91 -1.82 7.58
C SER A 169 17.75 -3.01 8.53
N HIS A 170 18.86 -3.40 9.14
CA HIS A 170 18.90 -4.42 10.19
C HIS A 170 19.56 -3.83 11.43
N CYS A 171 19.06 -4.20 12.61
CA CYS A 171 19.70 -3.86 13.87
C CYS A 171 19.55 -4.98 14.89
N GLU A 172 20.38 -4.96 15.91
CA GLU A 172 20.27 -5.88 17.03
C GLU A 172 19.13 -5.43 17.96
N VAL A 173 19.03 -4.13 18.25
CA VAL A 173 17.97 -3.56 19.10
C VAL A 173 17.32 -2.37 18.40
N LEU A 174 15.99 -2.44 18.21
CA LEU A 174 15.16 -1.32 17.76
C LEU A 174 14.35 -0.77 18.94
N VAL A 175 14.48 0.52 19.22
CA VAL A 175 13.75 1.21 20.30
C VAL A 175 12.72 2.15 19.69
N LEU A 176 11.44 1.95 20.04
CA LEU A 176 10.31 2.72 19.53
C LEU A 176 9.81 3.68 20.61
N GLY A 177 10.08 4.98 20.43
CA GLY A 177 9.76 6.04 21.37
C GLY A 177 11.01 6.61 22.02
N GLY A 178 11.07 7.94 22.10
CA GLY A 178 12.20 8.75 22.52
C GLY A 178 12.00 9.48 23.85
N GLY A 179 11.10 9.00 24.70
CA GLY A 179 10.96 9.46 26.08
C GLY A 179 12.06 8.91 27.00
N ALA A 180 11.95 9.18 28.31
CA ALA A 180 12.90 8.71 29.32
C ALA A 180 13.22 7.22 29.20
N ALA A 181 12.19 6.38 29.07
CA ALA A 181 12.32 4.93 28.91
C ALA A 181 13.10 4.54 27.64
N GLY A 182 12.77 5.14 26.50
CA GLY A 182 13.40 4.82 25.23
C GLY A 182 14.87 5.23 25.19
N LEU A 183 15.18 6.44 25.69
CA LEU A 183 16.55 6.94 25.76
C LEU A 183 17.41 6.08 26.70
N ALA A 184 16.90 5.70 27.86
CA ALA A 184 17.61 4.84 28.79
C ALA A 184 17.85 3.43 28.22
N ALA A 185 16.83 2.83 27.59
CA ALA A 185 16.95 1.52 26.97
C ALA A 185 17.94 1.52 25.79
N ALA A 186 17.87 2.56 24.93
CA ALA A 186 18.80 2.72 23.82
C ALA A 186 20.24 2.90 24.31
N LEU A 187 20.45 3.71 25.36
CA LEU A 187 21.78 3.91 25.97
C LEU A 187 22.35 2.61 26.54
N ALA A 188 21.55 1.88 27.32
CA ALA A 188 21.96 0.58 27.88
C ALA A 188 22.31 -0.45 26.81
N ALA A 189 21.55 -0.50 25.72
CA ALA A 189 21.85 -1.37 24.58
C ALA A 189 23.10 -0.90 23.82
N ALA A 190 23.22 0.39 23.52
CA ALA A 190 24.29 0.94 22.70
C ALA A 190 25.67 0.81 23.34
N GLU A 191 25.78 0.97 24.67
CA GLU A 191 27.04 0.80 25.42
C GLU A 191 27.58 -0.65 25.39
N THR A 192 26.78 -1.62 24.90
CA THR A 192 27.25 -2.99 24.65
C THR A 192 27.93 -3.17 23.29
N GLY A 193 27.89 -2.15 22.42
CA GLY A 193 28.46 -2.17 21.07
C GLY A 193 27.57 -2.81 19.99
N VAL A 194 26.36 -3.25 20.33
CA VAL A 194 25.39 -3.75 19.31
C VAL A 194 24.80 -2.62 18.49
N ARG A 195 24.32 -2.87 17.27
CA ARG A 195 23.66 -1.83 16.47
C ARG A 195 22.28 -1.52 17.02
N VAL A 196 22.08 -0.26 17.36
CA VAL A 196 20.82 0.26 17.89
C VAL A 196 20.20 1.21 16.88
N ILE A 197 18.90 1.08 16.65
CA ILE A 197 18.11 2.14 16.00
C ILE A 197 17.12 2.63 17.05
N ILE A 198 17.07 3.94 17.27
CA ILE A 198 16.02 4.58 18.08
C ILE A 198 15.26 5.57 17.21
N CYS A 199 13.93 5.50 17.24
CA CYS A 199 13.08 6.45 16.53
C CYS A 199 12.01 7.08 17.43
N ASP A 200 11.71 8.34 17.15
CA ASP A 200 10.60 9.07 17.76
C ASP A 200 9.89 9.93 16.72
N GLU A 201 8.57 10.06 16.82
CA GLU A 201 7.78 10.83 15.87
C GLU A 201 7.98 12.35 16.02
N GLN A 202 8.46 12.83 17.16
CA GLN A 202 8.62 14.25 17.43
C GLN A 202 9.89 14.81 16.79
N ALA A 203 9.91 16.13 16.65
CA ALA A 203 11.06 16.90 16.18
C ALA A 203 12.30 16.69 17.06
N ASP A 204 12.08 16.72 18.38
CA ASP A 204 13.08 16.50 19.41
C ASP A 204 12.63 15.37 20.32
N PHE A 205 13.58 14.56 20.76
CA PHE A 205 13.39 13.51 21.75
C PHE A 205 13.12 14.10 23.14
N GLY A 206 12.50 13.32 24.03
CA GLY A 206 12.24 13.69 25.42
C GLY A 206 10.87 13.26 25.94
N GLY A 207 9.90 12.98 25.08
CA GLY A 207 8.57 12.51 25.49
C GLY A 207 7.91 13.42 26.53
N ALA A 208 7.49 12.87 27.67
CA ALA A 208 6.86 13.61 28.77
C ALA A 208 7.77 14.70 29.39
N LEU A 209 9.09 14.56 29.30
CA LEU A 209 10.08 15.54 29.77
C LEU A 209 9.97 16.88 29.00
N ARG A 210 9.17 16.93 27.92
CA ARG A 210 8.76 18.17 27.24
C ARG A 210 7.90 19.08 28.11
N TYR A 211 7.02 18.51 28.93
CA TYR A 211 6.12 19.28 29.79
C TYR A 211 6.42 19.13 31.28
N GLU A 212 7.13 18.09 31.71
CA GLU A 212 7.57 17.95 33.11
C GLU A 212 8.70 18.93 33.43
N LYS A 213 8.67 19.49 34.64
CA LYS A 213 9.68 20.45 35.15
C LYS A 213 10.34 19.98 36.44
N GLY A 214 9.71 19.06 37.17
CA GLY A 214 10.21 18.55 38.45
C GLY A 214 11.17 17.36 38.32
N ALA A 215 11.33 16.78 37.13
CA ALA A 215 12.22 15.64 36.92
C ALA A 215 13.70 16.07 36.98
N VAL A 216 14.51 15.37 37.78
CA VAL A 216 15.97 15.53 37.86
C VAL A 216 16.64 14.16 37.73
N ILE A 217 17.49 14.02 36.70
CA ILE A 217 18.21 12.78 36.36
C ILE A 217 19.69 13.11 36.23
N ASP A 218 20.54 12.42 36.99
CA ASP A 218 22.00 12.63 37.03
C ASP A 218 22.39 14.12 37.23
N GLY A 219 21.72 14.83 38.15
CA GLY A 219 21.97 16.23 38.45
C GLY A 219 21.49 17.24 37.40
N GLN A 220 20.82 16.79 36.34
CA GLN A 220 20.27 17.65 35.28
C GLN A 220 18.74 17.66 35.32
N ASP A 221 18.12 18.76 34.90
CA ASP A 221 16.69 18.75 34.64
C ASP A 221 16.36 17.71 33.55
N GLY A 222 15.19 17.09 33.63
CA GLY A 222 14.83 15.97 32.75
C GLY A 222 14.94 16.27 31.26
N TRP A 223 14.62 17.49 30.83
CA TRP A 223 14.81 17.88 29.42
C TRP A 223 16.28 18.01 29.05
N GLY A 224 17.07 18.69 29.88
CA GLY A 224 18.52 18.78 29.72
C GLY A 224 19.17 17.40 29.59
N TRP A 225 18.82 16.47 30.49
CA TRP A 225 19.28 15.09 30.45
C TRP A 225 18.89 14.38 29.13
N ALA A 226 17.65 14.54 28.69
CA ALA A 226 17.18 13.92 27.45
C ALA A 226 17.97 14.40 26.23
N GLN A 227 18.17 15.72 26.09
CA GLN A 227 18.95 16.28 24.98
C GLN A 227 20.42 15.85 25.03
N ALA A 228 21.02 15.81 26.23
CA ALA A 228 22.39 15.33 26.41
C ALA A 228 22.52 13.84 26.03
N THR A 229 21.54 13.02 26.41
CA THR A 229 21.53 11.58 26.09
C THR A 229 21.37 11.34 24.58
N VAL A 230 20.52 12.11 23.91
CA VAL A 230 20.34 12.03 22.45
C VAL A 230 21.62 12.43 21.72
N ALA A 231 22.27 13.50 22.15
CA ALA A 231 23.56 13.93 21.60
C ALA A 231 24.63 12.84 21.81
N LYS A 232 24.66 12.21 23.00
CA LYS A 232 25.55 11.08 23.28
C LYS A 232 25.28 9.89 22.35
N LEU A 233 24.02 9.48 22.20
CA LEU A 233 23.61 8.40 21.30
C LEU A 233 23.95 8.71 19.84
N ALA A 234 23.68 9.92 19.36
CA ALA A 234 23.98 10.33 17.99
C ALA A 234 25.49 10.37 17.67
N ALA A 235 26.35 10.49 18.69
CA ALA A 235 27.80 10.45 18.55
C ALA A 235 28.37 9.01 18.57
N MET A 236 27.56 7.99 18.80
CA MET A 236 28.00 6.59 18.79
C MET A 236 27.89 5.97 17.39
N ASP A 237 28.98 5.38 16.89
CA ASP A 237 29.03 4.78 15.54
C ASP A 237 28.04 3.60 15.33
N ASN A 238 27.61 2.95 16.41
CA ASN A 238 26.68 1.84 16.40
C ASN A 238 25.21 2.26 16.60
N VAL A 239 24.90 3.55 16.64
CA VAL A 239 23.53 4.04 16.91
C VAL A 239 23.01 4.89 15.75
N GLN A 240 21.82 4.56 15.26
CA GLN A 240 21.05 5.42 14.36
C GLN A 240 19.93 6.10 15.14
N VAL A 241 20.02 7.42 15.28
CA VAL A 241 18.95 8.25 15.88
C VAL A 241 18.07 8.79 14.77
N LEU A 242 16.76 8.53 14.84
CA LEU A 242 15.76 8.93 13.85
C LEU A 242 14.68 9.80 14.50
N SER A 243 14.87 11.13 14.47
CA SER A 243 13.81 12.09 14.82
C SER A 243 12.75 12.16 13.71
N ARG A 244 11.59 12.75 13.97
CA ARG A 244 10.49 12.93 12.99
C ARG A 244 10.10 11.62 12.30
N THR A 245 10.30 10.50 12.98
CA THR A 245 10.20 9.16 12.42
C THR A 245 9.17 8.36 13.19
N THR A 246 8.01 8.17 12.58
CA THR A 246 6.93 7.42 13.19
C THR A 246 7.07 5.94 12.86
N ALA A 247 7.19 5.10 13.88
CA ALA A 247 6.95 3.67 13.73
C ALA A 247 5.46 3.43 13.49
N PHE A 248 5.08 3.10 12.26
CA PHE A 248 3.68 3.04 11.86
C PHE A 248 3.13 1.62 11.86
N GLY A 249 3.97 0.60 11.64
CA GLY A 249 3.53 -0.78 11.47
C GLY A 249 4.48 -1.80 12.11
N TYR A 250 3.95 -2.71 12.93
CA TYR A 250 4.68 -3.88 13.44
C TYR A 250 4.17 -5.16 12.75
N TYR A 251 5.07 -5.90 12.10
CA TYR A 251 4.77 -7.13 11.36
C TYR A 251 5.56 -8.33 11.90
N ALA A 252 5.42 -9.49 11.28
CA ALA A 252 6.02 -10.74 11.76
C ALA A 252 7.56 -10.71 11.77
N GLN A 253 8.15 -11.48 12.69
CA GLN A 253 9.60 -11.65 12.86
C GLN A 253 10.34 -10.31 13.07
N ASN A 254 9.80 -9.45 13.93
CA ASN A 254 10.36 -8.14 14.29
C ASN A 254 10.67 -7.26 13.07
N PHE A 255 9.77 -7.30 12.07
CA PHE A 255 9.77 -6.33 10.99
C PHE A 255 8.94 -5.12 11.38
N VAL A 256 9.53 -3.93 11.34
CA VAL A 256 8.85 -2.68 11.69
C VAL A 256 9.00 -1.69 10.54
N GLY A 257 7.87 -1.16 10.09
CA GLY A 257 7.81 -0.06 9.14
C GLY A 257 7.87 1.28 9.88
N LEU A 258 8.81 2.14 9.48
CA LEU A 258 8.93 3.52 9.97
C LEU A 258 8.81 4.51 8.80
N VAL A 259 8.30 5.70 9.06
CA VAL A 259 8.30 6.80 8.08
C VAL A 259 8.93 8.02 8.72
N GLU A 260 10.03 8.46 8.12
CA GLU A 260 10.76 9.68 8.47
C GLU A 260 10.24 10.84 7.61
N ARG A 261 9.80 11.93 8.25
CA ARG A 261 9.47 13.19 7.58
C ARG A 261 10.76 13.99 7.38
N VAL A 262 11.23 14.08 6.14
CA VAL A 262 12.53 14.65 5.80
C VAL A 262 12.42 16.14 5.48
N THR A 263 11.42 16.57 4.71
CA THR A 263 11.34 17.98 4.26
C THR A 263 10.06 18.72 4.59
N ASP A 264 9.08 18.07 5.22
CA ASP A 264 7.79 18.70 5.57
C ASP A 264 7.95 19.94 6.48
N HIS A 265 9.04 20.00 7.25
CA HIS A 265 9.40 21.10 8.15
C HIS A 265 10.29 22.17 7.52
N LEU A 266 10.70 22.02 6.25
CA LEU A 266 11.62 22.93 5.57
C LEU A 266 10.88 23.88 4.62
N ALA A 267 11.15 25.19 4.72
CA ALA A 267 10.57 26.18 3.80
C ALA A 267 10.98 25.98 2.33
N ARG A 268 12.22 25.52 2.10
CA ARG A 268 12.83 25.33 0.77
C ARG A 268 13.61 24.02 0.75
N PRO A 269 12.97 22.88 0.46
CA PRO A 269 13.65 21.60 0.34
C PRO A 269 14.66 21.61 -0.81
N GLY A 270 15.72 20.82 -0.68
CA GLY A 270 16.63 20.54 -1.79
C GLY A 270 15.89 19.85 -2.95
N ARG A 271 16.35 20.08 -4.18
CA ARG A 271 15.69 19.54 -5.40
C ARG A 271 15.58 18.01 -5.38
N ASP A 272 16.62 17.34 -4.90
CA ASP A 272 16.75 15.87 -4.90
C ASP A 272 16.47 15.27 -3.51
N GLU A 273 16.05 16.08 -2.53
CA GLU A 273 15.70 15.59 -1.21
C GLU A 273 14.32 14.92 -1.24
N PRO A 274 14.17 13.69 -0.71
CA PRO A 274 12.87 13.06 -0.62
C PRO A 274 12.02 13.79 0.42
N ARG A 275 10.72 13.91 0.19
CA ARG A 275 9.78 14.46 1.16
C ARG A 275 9.69 13.60 2.42
N GLU A 276 9.51 12.31 2.20
CA GLU A 276 9.45 11.27 3.23
C GLU A 276 10.36 10.08 2.85
N ARG A 277 10.85 9.38 3.88
CA ARG A 277 11.63 8.16 3.74
C ARG A 277 10.99 7.00 4.47
N LEU A 278 10.68 5.93 3.74
CA LEU A 278 10.20 4.67 4.29
C LEU A 278 11.37 3.82 4.79
N TRP A 279 11.38 3.48 6.06
CA TRP A 279 12.32 2.54 6.65
C TRP A 279 11.64 1.18 6.86
N GLN A 280 12.28 0.13 6.36
CA GLN A 280 11.89 -1.26 6.55
C GLN A 280 12.95 -1.92 7.42
N VAL A 281 12.69 -1.98 8.72
CA VAL A 281 13.66 -2.41 9.73
C VAL A 281 13.38 -3.83 10.19
N ARG A 282 14.37 -4.71 10.09
CA ARG A 282 14.37 -6.04 10.70
C ARG A 282 15.25 -6.03 11.94
N ALA A 283 14.66 -6.16 13.12
CA ALA A 283 15.39 -6.11 14.39
C ALA A 283 15.51 -7.50 15.03
N LYS A 284 16.62 -7.82 15.71
CA LYS A 284 16.67 -9.04 16.55
C LYS A 284 15.79 -8.91 17.80
N ARG A 285 15.77 -7.73 18.42
CA ARG A 285 14.94 -7.37 19.57
C ARG A 285 14.28 -6.01 19.35
N VAL A 286 13.05 -5.85 19.82
CA VAL A 286 12.34 -4.56 19.77
C VAL A 286 11.95 -4.14 21.19
N ILE A 287 12.23 -2.89 21.54
CA ILE A 287 11.80 -2.28 22.80
C ILE A 287 10.70 -1.26 22.47
N LEU A 288 9.53 -1.45 23.05
CA LEU A 288 8.38 -0.57 22.92
C LEU A 288 8.37 0.42 24.09
N ALA A 289 8.74 1.67 23.84
CA ALA A 289 8.77 2.76 24.81
C ALA A 289 7.76 3.86 24.42
N THR A 290 6.57 3.45 23.99
CA THR A 290 5.55 4.27 23.31
C THR A 290 4.70 5.14 24.24
N GLY A 291 5.00 5.17 25.54
CA GLY A 291 4.35 6.03 26.51
C GLY A 291 2.86 5.77 26.73
N ALA A 292 2.14 6.78 27.22
CA ALA A 292 0.70 6.75 27.44
C ALA A 292 0.05 8.05 26.94
N ILE A 293 -1.23 7.97 26.59
CA ILE A 293 -2.02 9.10 26.06
C ILE A 293 -3.00 9.57 27.14
N GLU A 294 -3.03 10.87 27.43
CA GLU A 294 -3.97 11.44 28.40
C GLU A 294 -5.41 11.34 27.90
N ARG A 295 -6.33 11.01 28.81
CA ARG A 295 -7.76 10.90 28.56
C ARG A 295 -8.48 12.19 28.91
N HIS A 296 -9.49 12.54 28.13
CA HIS A 296 -10.37 13.68 28.39
C HIS A 296 -11.46 13.36 29.41
N MET A 297 -12.17 14.38 29.88
CA MET A 297 -13.39 14.20 30.69
C MET A 297 -14.63 14.23 29.79
N VAL A 298 -15.58 13.32 30.01
CA VAL A 298 -16.83 13.23 29.23
C VAL A 298 -17.97 13.90 29.98
N PHE A 299 -18.32 15.13 29.61
CA PHE A 299 -19.37 15.95 30.24
C PHE A 299 -20.02 16.88 29.21
N ALA A 300 -21.09 17.59 29.57
CA ALA A 300 -21.83 18.39 28.60
C ALA A 300 -20.99 19.51 27.98
N ASN A 301 -21.05 19.64 26.65
CA ASN A 301 -20.32 20.64 25.87
C ASN A 301 -18.80 20.60 26.08
N ASN A 302 -18.21 19.44 26.35
CA ASN A 302 -16.76 19.25 26.49
C ASN A 302 -15.96 19.43 25.17
N ASP A 303 -16.59 19.89 24.09
CA ASP A 303 -16.01 20.09 22.76
C ASP A 303 -15.70 21.55 22.42
N ARG A 304 -16.05 22.50 23.31
CA ARG A 304 -15.91 23.92 23.04
C ARG A 304 -14.45 24.37 22.89
N PRO A 305 -14.14 25.33 22.01
CA PRO A 305 -12.80 25.88 21.91
C PRO A 305 -12.32 26.47 23.24
N GLY A 306 -11.11 26.10 23.65
CA GLY A 306 -10.54 26.42 24.96
C GLY A 306 -10.69 25.29 26.00
N VAL A 307 -11.46 24.24 25.72
CA VAL A 307 -11.41 22.97 26.47
C VAL A 307 -10.29 22.11 25.89
N MET A 308 -9.35 21.65 26.71
CA MET A 308 -8.19 20.86 26.25
C MET A 308 -7.61 19.97 27.35
N LEU A 309 -6.75 19.04 26.96
CA LEU A 309 -6.01 18.17 27.86
C LEU A 309 -5.03 18.95 28.73
N ALA A 310 -4.87 18.55 30.00
CA ALA A 310 -4.01 19.24 30.95
C ALA A 310 -2.51 19.14 30.55
N SER A 311 -2.07 17.97 30.09
CA SER A 311 -0.71 17.76 29.56
C SER A 311 -0.43 18.60 28.32
N ALA A 312 -1.43 18.85 27.47
CA ALA A 312 -1.29 19.69 26.30
C ALA A 312 -1.06 21.16 26.68
N ALA A 313 -1.89 21.71 27.58
CA ALA A 313 -1.68 23.06 28.11
C ALA A 313 -0.32 23.22 28.78
N ARG A 314 0.10 22.20 29.53
CA ARG A 314 1.41 22.16 30.16
C ARG A 314 2.55 22.10 29.14
N THR A 315 2.39 21.36 28.04
CA THR A 315 3.33 21.33 26.92
C THR A 315 3.44 22.68 26.24
N PHE A 316 2.30 23.32 25.91
CA PHE A 316 2.28 24.66 25.33
C PHE A 316 3.00 25.67 26.21
N LEU A 317 2.81 25.62 27.54
CA LEU A 317 3.52 26.50 28.46
C LEU A 317 5.00 26.18 28.55
N ASN A 318 5.36 24.95 28.92
CA ASN A 318 6.72 24.62 29.37
C ASN A 318 7.69 24.43 28.20
N HIS A 319 7.22 23.93 27.06
CA HIS A 319 8.05 23.74 25.88
C HIS A 319 8.00 24.96 24.97
N TYR A 320 6.81 25.47 24.66
CA TYR A 320 6.65 26.57 23.69
C TYR A 320 6.56 27.97 24.34
N GLY A 321 6.34 28.09 25.65
CA GLY A 321 6.18 29.40 26.31
C GLY A 321 4.82 30.06 26.04
N VAL A 322 3.83 29.26 25.64
CA VAL A 322 2.50 29.72 25.20
C VAL A 322 1.44 29.33 26.23
N VAL A 323 0.68 30.30 26.70
CA VAL A 323 -0.47 30.05 27.59
C VAL A 323 -1.74 29.84 26.78
N VAL A 324 -2.65 29.05 27.35
CA VAL A 324 -3.89 28.63 26.66
C VAL A 324 -5.11 29.46 27.07
N GLY A 325 -4.95 30.31 28.08
CA GLY A 325 -5.97 31.17 28.67
C GLY A 325 -5.33 32.12 29.68
N LYS A 326 -6.11 33.12 30.12
CA LYS A 326 -5.72 34.05 31.19
C LYS A 326 -6.35 33.70 32.53
N GLN A 327 -7.52 33.04 32.50
CA GLN A 327 -8.25 32.55 33.66
C GLN A 327 -8.70 31.12 33.39
N VAL A 328 -7.95 30.18 33.93
CA VAL A 328 -8.03 28.76 33.59
C VAL A 328 -8.77 27.98 34.68
N GLY A 329 -9.78 27.22 34.28
CA GLY A 329 -10.39 26.18 35.12
C GLY A 329 -9.71 24.83 34.88
N VAL A 330 -9.74 23.95 35.87
CA VAL A 330 -9.22 22.58 35.75
C VAL A 330 -10.28 21.58 36.22
N TYR A 331 -10.50 20.52 35.46
CA TYR A 331 -11.39 19.41 35.82
C TYR A 331 -10.64 18.08 35.75
N THR A 332 -10.46 17.42 36.89
CA THR A 332 -9.59 16.24 36.96
C THR A 332 -10.18 15.09 37.77
N ALA A 333 -9.72 13.89 37.45
CA ALA A 333 -9.88 12.68 38.24
C ALA A 333 -8.54 12.09 38.74
N ASN A 334 -7.43 12.83 38.56
CA ASN A 334 -6.08 12.38 38.90
C ASN A 334 -5.13 13.57 39.20
N ASP A 335 -3.92 13.26 39.67
CA ASP A 335 -2.96 14.28 40.13
C ASP A 335 -2.27 15.07 39.01
N SER A 336 -2.15 14.53 37.79
CA SER A 336 -1.35 15.17 36.73
C SER A 336 -1.85 16.57 36.33
N ALA A 337 -3.16 16.83 36.45
CA ALA A 337 -3.75 18.13 36.17
C ALA A 337 -3.38 19.21 37.21
N TYR A 338 -3.01 18.83 38.43
CA TYR A 338 -2.51 19.77 39.43
C TYR A 338 -1.16 20.35 39.00
N GLY A 339 -0.28 19.51 38.43
CA GLY A 339 1.00 19.98 37.88
C GLY A 339 0.81 21.05 36.81
N ALA A 340 -0.16 20.87 35.90
CA ALA A 340 -0.50 21.88 34.90
C ALA A 340 -1.02 23.20 35.54
N ALA A 341 -1.88 23.09 36.56
CA ALA A 341 -2.40 24.25 37.29
C ALA A 341 -1.30 25.03 38.02
N ILE A 342 -0.39 24.31 38.69
CA ILE A 342 0.76 24.86 39.42
C ILE A 342 1.70 25.60 38.47
N ASP A 343 2.06 24.98 37.35
CA ASP A 343 2.95 25.60 36.36
C ASP A 343 2.35 26.87 35.76
N LEU A 344 1.05 26.84 35.43
CA LEU A 344 0.34 28.03 34.95
C LEU A 344 0.30 29.14 36.01
N LYS A 345 0.01 28.79 37.27
CA LYS A 345 -0.02 29.75 38.38
C LYS A 345 1.35 30.38 38.61
N LYS A 346 2.43 29.58 38.60
CA LYS A 346 3.83 30.05 38.72
C LYS A 346 4.25 30.92 37.54
N ALA A 347 3.70 30.69 36.35
CA ALA A 347 3.92 31.52 35.17
C ALA A 347 3.06 32.81 35.16
N GLY A 348 2.29 33.08 36.23
CA GLY A 348 1.47 34.29 36.37
C GLY A 348 0.09 34.21 35.71
N VAL A 349 -0.36 33.02 35.30
CA VAL A 349 -1.71 32.80 34.77
C VAL A 349 -2.69 32.64 35.94
N GLY A 350 -3.88 33.21 35.80
CA GLY A 350 -4.94 33.01 36.77
C GLY A 350 -5.52 31.60 36.68
N VAL A 351 -5.59 30.91 37.82
CA VAL A 351 -6.26 29.61 37.95
C VAL A 351 -7.50 29.82 38.80
N ALA A 352 -8.67 29.70 38.17
CA ALA A 352 -9.96 30.03 38.79
C ALA A 352 -10.36 29.00 39.86
N ALA A 353 -10.26 27.72 39.51
CA ALA A 353 -10.46 26.61 40.44
C ALA A 353 -9.97 25.29 39.83
N ILE A 354 -9.53 24.37 40.69
CA ILE A 354 -9.38 22.95 40.39
C ILE A 354 -10.63 22.24 40.89
N VAL A 355 -11.35 21.58 39.99
CA VAL A 355 -12.50 20.73 40.27
C VAL A 355 -12.01 19.29 40.21
N ASP A 356 -11.95 18.64 41.36
CA ASP A 356 -11.46 17.26 41.49
C ASP A 356 -12.63 16.33 41.79
N LEU A 357 -12.79 15.32 40.95
CA LEU A 357 -13.85 14.33 41.09
C LEU A 357 -13.67 13.44 42.33
N ARG A 358 -12.44 13.31 42.83
CA ARG A 358 -12.09 12.48 43.99
C ARG A 358 -12.60 13.12 45.28
N ASP A 359 -13.04 12.31 46.23
CA ASP A 359 -13.67 12.82 47.45
C ASP A 359 -12.71 13.51 48.41
N ASN A 360 -11.48 12.99 48.50
CA ASN A 360 -10.45 13.52 49.40
C ASN A 360 -9.06 13.36 48.75
N PRO A 361 -8.74 14.17 47.72
CA PRO A 361 -7.42 14.14 47.10
C PRO A 361 -6.36 14.62 48.11
N THR A 362 -5.27 13.86 48.23
CA THR A 362 -4.12 14.17 49.08
C THR A 362 -2.84 14.00 48.27
N GLY A 363 -1.76 14.64 48.71
CA GLY A 363 -0.44 14.47 48.14
C GLY A 363 0.25 15.79 47.80
N PRO A 364 1.54 15.74 47.42
CA PRO A 364 2.40 16.92 47.32
C PRO A 364 1.85 18.00 46.37
N LEU A 365 1.30 17.61 45.22
CA LEU A 365 0.73 18.55 44.24
C LEU A 365 -0.57 19.20 44.75
N VAL A 366 -1.36 18.50 45.56
CA VAL A 366 -2.58 19.06 46.17
C VAL A 366 -2.19 20.10 47.22
N ASP A 367 -1.19 19.79 48.04
CA ASP A 367 -0.69 20.68 49.09
C ASP A 367 -0.02 21.93 48.48
N GLU A 368 0.77 21.77 47.41
CA GLU A 368 1.37 22.88 46.70
C GLU A 368 0.33 23.78 46.03
N ALA A 369 -0.71 23.22 45.39
CA ALA A 369 -1.79 24.00 44.80
C ALA A 369 -2.51 24.85 45.86
N ARG A 370 -2.77 24.29 47.04
CA ARG A 370 -3.35 25.02 48.18
C ARG A 370 -2.41 26.11 48.69
N ALA A 371 -1.11 25.83 48.81
CA ALA A 371 -0.10 26.80 49.23
C ALA A 371 0.03 27.98 48.25
N LEU A 372 -0.19 27.75 46.96
CA LEU A 372 -0.26 28.79 45.92
C LEU A 372 -1.61 29.54 45.88
N GLY A 373 -2.53 29.25 46.81
CA GLY A 373 -3.83 29.89 46.93
C GLY A 373 -4.79 29.52 45.79
N ILE A 374 -4.65 28.33 45.21
CA ILE A 374 -5.58 27.83 44.19
C ILE A 374 -6.82 27.22 44.89
N GLU A 375 -8.02 27.62 44.47
CA GLU A 375 -9.27 27.04 44.98
C GLU A 375 -9.37 25.56 44.54
N VAL A 376 -9.46 24.63 45.50
CA VAL A 376 -9.62 23.18 45.24
C VAL A 376 -11.01 22.72 45.67
N ASN A 377 -11.83 22.33 44.69
CA ASN A 377 -13.18 21.79 44.85
C ASN A 377 -13.16 20.26 44.68
N HIS A 378 -12.91 19.52 45.75
CA HIS A 378 -12.95 18.05 45.73
C HIS A 378 -14.37 17.49 45.89
N GLY A 379 -14.60 16.26 45.42
CA GLY A 379 -15.93 15.61 45.41
C GLY A 379 -16.93 16.29 44.46
N ARG A 380 -16.43 17.07 43.48
CA ARG A 380 -17.25 17.88 42.57
C ARG A 380 -16.92 17.58 41.12
N ALA A 381 -17.86 17.91 40.24
CA ALA A 381 -17.75 17.69 38.81
C ALA A 381 -18.08 18.97 38.04
N VAL A 382 -17.40 19.17 36.91
CA VAL A 382 -17.86 20.11 35.89
C VAL A 382 -18.97 19.42 35.09
N THR A 383 -20.18 19.98 35.16
CA THR A 383 -21.36 19.41 34.48
C THR A 383 -21.59 20.02 33.11
N SER A 384 -21.09 21.24 32.84
CA SER A 384 -21.16 21.88 31.52
C SER A 384 -20.03 22.88 31.31
N ALA A 385 -19.48 22.93 30.08
CA ALA A 385 -18.67 24.04 29.60
C ALA A 385 -19.53 25.01 28.78
N ASN A 386 -19.61 26.27 29.21
CA ASN A 386 -20.52 27.26 28.63
C ASN A 386 -19.76 28.25 27.76
N GLY A 387 -20.25 28.44 26.54
CA GLY A 387 -19.61 29.26 25.51
C GLY A 387 -20.01 28.78 24.12
N SER A 388 -19.72 29.58 23.10
CA SER A 388 -19.98 29.22 21.70
C SER A 388 -18.67 29.03 20.95
N GLN A 389 -18.06 30.12 20.47
CA GLN A 389 -16.77 30.11 19.76
C GLN A 389 -15.55 30.01 20.68
N ARG A 390 -15.75 30.19 21.99
CA ARG A 390 -14.77 29.98 23.05
C ARG A 390 -15.52 29.79 24.36
N ILE A 391 -14.98 28.97 25.27
CA ILE A 391 -15.50 28.85 26.63
C ILE A 391 -15.45 30.21 27.35
N LYS A 392 -16.48 30.50 28.16
CA LYS A 392 -16.61 31.70 29.00
C LYS A 392 -16.80 31.38 30.48
N SER A 393 -17.29 30.18 30.78
CA SER A 393 -17.47 29.70 32.15
C SER A 393 -17.63 28.18 32.19
N MET A 394 -17.43 27.59 33.36
CA MET A 394 -17.76 26.21 33.66
C MET A 394 -18.84 26.14 34.75
N THR A 395 -19.77 25.19 34.65
CA THR A 395 -20.76 24.89 35.68
C THR A 395 -20.24 23.74 36.55
N VAL A 396 -20.21 23.94 37.87
CA VAL A 396 -19.68 22.99 38.85
C VAL A 396 -20.79 22.56 39.80
N GLN A 397 -20.85 21.27 40.13
CA GLN A 397 -21.81 20.69 41.07
C GLN A 397 -21.12 19.62 41.94
N ALA A 398 -21.69 19.31 43.11
CA ALA A 398 -21.27 18.09 43.82
C ALA A 398 -21.56 16.85 42.96
N LYS A 399 -20.68 15.85 42.98
CA LYS A 399 -20.78 14.68 42.08
C LYS A 399 -22.08 13.88 42.24
N GLY A 400 -22.71 13.94 43.43
CA GLY A 400 -24.01 13.31 43.73
C GLY A 400 -25.23 14.18 43.42
N GLY A 401 -25.06 15.34 42.77
CA GLY A 401 -26.12 16.33 42.54
C GLY A 401 -26.16 17.43 43.61
N GLY A 402 -26.99 18.45 43.39
CA GLY A 402 -27.16 19.59 44.31
C GLY A 402 -27.11 20.96 43.62
N ALA A 403 -26.81 22.02 44.37
CA ALA A 403 -26.73 23.37 43.83
C ALA A 403 -25.55 23.54 42.85
N GLU A 404 -25.80 24.19 41.72
CA GLU A 404 -24.79 24.52 40.72
C GLU A 404 -24.07 25.84 41.06
N ARG A 405 -22.78 25.90 40.74
CA ARG A 405 -21.96 27.12 40.77
C ARG A 405 -21.35 27.36 39.40
N THR A 406 -21.56 28.54 38.83
CA THR A 406 -20.91 28.96 37.58
C THR A 406 -19.62 29.72 37.89
N ILE A 407 -18.50 29.30 37.30
CA ILE A 407 -17.18 29.93 37.47
C ILE A 407 -16.71 30.46 36.11
N ALA A 408 -16.38 31.75 36.04
CA ALA A 408 -15.88 32.38 34.81
C ALA A 408 -14.47 31.89 34.48
N VAL A 409 -14.27 31.42 33.24
CA VAL A 409 -12.99 30.91 32.73
C VAL A 409 -12.89 31.16 31.22
N ASP A 410 -11.67 31.30 30.69
CA ASP A 410 -11.42 31.43 29.25
C ASP A 410 -10.65 30.24 28.63
N ALA A 411 -10.31 29.26 29.47
CA ALA A 411 -9.87 27.92 29.13
C ALA A 411 -10.26 26.91 30.23
N LEU A 412 -10.46 25.65 29.87
CA LEU A 412 -10.73 24.56 30.80
C LEU A 412 -9.81 23.38 30.48
N LEU A 413 -8.94 23.03 31.43
CA LEU A 413 -8.08 21.87 31.33
C LEU A 413 -8.81 20.65 31.87
N MET A 414 -8.62 19.50 31.23
CA MET A 414 -9.22 18.25 31.69
C MET A 414 -8.23 17.10 31.72
N SER A 415 -8.42 16.21 32.69
CA SER A 415 -7.63 14.97 32.80
C SER A 415 -8.40 13.85 33.49
N ALA A 416 -8.71 12.79 32.75
CA ALA A 416 -9.29 11.55 33.27
C ALA A 416 -8.24 10.47 33.55
N GLY A 417 -6.96 10.82 33.54
CA GLY A 417 -5.83 9.89 33.68
C GLY A 417 -5.31 9.43 32.32
N TRP A 418 -4.54 8.34 32.30
CA TRP A 418 -3.70 7.98 31.15
C TRP A 418 -4.02 6.60 30.58
N THR A 419 -3.93 6.46 29.26
CA THR A 419 -4.10 5.20 28.53
C THR A 419 -2.76 4.73 27.97
N PRO A 420 -2.20 3.60 28.46
CA PRO A 420 -0.98 3.01 27.91
C PRO A 420 -1.06 2.82 26.38
N SER A 421 -0.03 3.28 25.65
CA SER A 421 -0.01 3.19 24.19
C SER A 421 0.44 1.81 23.73
N VAL A 422 -0.49 0.85 23.75
CA VAL A 422 -0.27 -0.57 23.39
C VAL A 422 -0.45 -0.88 21.90
N HIS A 423 -0.49 0.14 21.04
CA HIS A 423 -0.72 0.00 19.60
C HIS A 423 0.31 -0.92 18.93
N MET A 424 1.60 -0.63 19.11
CA MET A 424 2.69 -1.42 18.50
C MET A 424 2.76 -2.84 19.08
N PHE A 425 2.52 -2.99 20.39
CA PHE A 425 2.43 -4.30 21.04
C PHE A 425 1.27 -5.14 20.48
N SER A 426 0.11 -4.52 20.25
CA SER A 426 -1.05 -5.24 19.71
C SER A 426 -0.86 -5.60 18.23
N GLN A 427 -0.22 -4.73 17.45
CA GLN A 427 0.13 -5.02 16.05
C GLN A 427 1.15 -6.16 15.94
N SER A 428 2.07 -6.31 16.91
CA SER A 428 2.99 -7.46 16.96
C SER A 428 2.28 -8.80 17.21
N ARG A 429 0.95 -8.80 17.40
CA ARG A 429 0.09 -9.91 17.85
C ARG A 429 0.18 -10.21 19.34
N GLY A 430 0.78 -9.31 20.12
CA GLY A 430 0.71 -9.36 21.58
C GLY A 430 -0.73 -9.26 22.09
N LYS A 431 -1.04 -9.98 23.16
CA LYS A 431 -2.35 -9.94 23.83
C LYS A 431 -2.25 -9.05 25.06
N VAL A 432 -3.11 -8.03 25.12
CA VAL A 432 -3.18 -7.15 26.28
C VAL A 432 -3.95 -7.81 27.42
N ALA A 433 -3.60 -7.46 28.65
CA ALA A 433 -4.29 -7.84 29.88
C ALA A 433 -4.93 -6.62 30.51
N PHE A 434 -6.13 -6.78 31.09
CA PHE A 434 -6.75 -5.71 31.88
C PHE A 434 -6.21 -5.78 33.31
N ASP A 435 -5.60 -4.69 33.77
CA ASP A 435 -5.22 -4.50 35.16
C ASP A 435 -6.36 -3.84 35.91
N ASP A 436 -6.98 -4.59 36.83
CA ASP A 436 -8.13 -4.12 37.59
C ASP A 436 -7.76 -3.06 38.62
N ALA A 437 -6.53 -3.08 39.15
CA ALA A 437 -6.09 -2.13 40.16
C ALA A 437 -5.99 -0.70 39.60
N THR A 438 -5.37 -0.56 38.42
CA THR A 438 -5.21 0.75 37.76
C THR A 438 -6.31 1.03 36.72
N LYS A 439 -7.17 0.06 36.42
CA LYS A 439 -8.23 0.10 35.39
C LYS A 439 -7.65 0.44 34.00
N ARG A 440 -6.56 -0.23 33.61
CA ARG A 440 -5.82 -0.01 32.35
C ARG A 440 -5.64 -1.32 31.60
N PHE A 441 -5.53 -1.23 30.27
CA PHE A 441 -5.03 -2.35 29.47
C PHE A 441 -3.52 -2.23 29.33
N LEU A 442 -2.81 -3.29 29.71
CA LEU A 442 -1.35 -3.38 29.71
C LEU A 442 -0.89 -4.52 28.78
N PRO A 443 0.37 -4.50 28.32
CA PRO A 443 0.98 -5.65 27.65
C PRO A 443 0.88 -6.91 28.52
N GLY A 444 0.40 -8.00 27.93
CA GLY A 444 0.26 -9.30 28.59
C GLY A 444 1.15 -10.35 27.91
N THR A 445 0.55 -11.18 27.05
CA THR A 445 1.28 -12.23 26.35
C THR A 445 1.99 -11.68 25.12
N TYR A 446 3.32 -11.83 25.07
CA TYR A 446 4.14 -11.47 23.92
C TYR A 446 4.08 -12.55 22.84
N ALA A 447 3.91 -12.15 21.58
CA ALA A 447 3.91 -13.05 20.43
C ALA A 447 5.21 -12.98 19.60
N GLN A 448 6.04 -11.97 19.85
CA GLN A 448 7.30 -11.74 19.17
C GLN A 448 8.37 -11.34 20.19
N ASP A 449 9.64 -11.37 19.76
CA ASP A 449 10.79 -11.03 20.58
C ASP A 449 10.90 -9.52 20.82
N CYS A 450 9.94 -8.99 21.60
CA CYS A 450 9.90 -7.60 22.02
C CYS A 450 9.58 -7.48 23.52
N VAL A 451 9.79 -6.28 24.06
CA VAL A 451 9.46 -5.94 25.45
C VAL A 451 8.90 -4.52 25.50
N SER A 452 7.88 -4.29 26.31
CA SER A 452 7.32 -2.95 26.55
C SER A 452 7.88 -2.38 27.85
N VAL A 453 8.23 -1.10 27.86
CA VAL A 453 8.85 -0.43 29.01
C VAL A 453 8.27 0.98 29.25
N GLY A 454 8.30 1.42 30.51
CA GLY A 454 7.76 2.70 30.93
C GLY A 454 6.23 2.73 30.95
N ALA A 455 5.64 3.91 30.71
CA ALA A 455 4.19 4.12 30.86
C ALA A 455 3.32 3.21 29.96
N CYS A 456 3.82 2.76 28.80
CA CYS A 456 3.07 1.80 27.97
C CYS A 456 3.01 0.39 28.60
N ASN A 457 3.91 0.08 29.53
CA ASN A 457 3.93 -1.13 30.34
C ASN A 457 3.28 -0.94 31.72
N GLY A 458 2.83 0.28 32.05
CA GLY A 458 2.16 0.58 33.31
C GLY A 458 3.04 1.17 34.42
N SER A 459 4.31 1.48 34.14
CA SER A 459 5.17 2.16 35.12
C SER A 459 4.69 3.60 35.33
N ASP A 460 4.42 3.98 36.58
CA ASP A 460 3.86 5.29 36.96
C ASP A 460 4.91 6.25 37.54
N SER A 461 6.10 5.77 37.92
CA SER A 461 7.21 6.61 38.41
C SER A 461 8.36 6.68 37.40
N LEU A 462 9.13 7.77 37.45
CA LEU A 462 10.33 7.94 36.62
C LEU A 462 11.43 6.94 37.01
N GLU A 463 11.59 6.64 38.29
CA GLU A 463 12.59 5.69 38.80
C GLU A 463 12.34 4.28 38.26
N ASP A 464 11.11 3.75 38.44
CA ASP A 464 10.72 2.44 37.89
C ASP A 464 10.87 2.41 36.36
N THR A 465 10.53 3.53 35.70
CA THR A 465 10.64 3.66 34.24
C THR A 465 12.09 3.53 33.76
N LEU A 466 13.03 4.19 34.43
CA LEU A 466 14.45 4.14 34.05
C LEU A 466 15.08 2.79 34.41
N GLU A 467 14.81 2.24 35.59
CA GLU A 467 15.33 0.93 36.00
C GLU A 467 14.87 -0.16 35.04
N GLN A 468 13.56 -0.20 34.74
CA GLN A 468 12.99 -1.15 33.80
C GLN A 468 13.61 -1.00 32.40
N ALA A 469 13.76 0.23 31.92
CA ALA A 469 14.30 0.50 30.60
C ALA A 469 15.78 0.09 30.45
N LEU A 470 16.62 0.40 31.45
CA LEU A 470 18.02 0.02 31.48
C LEU A 470 18.17 -1.51 31.46
N ALA A 471 17.39 -2.22 32.28
CA ALA A 471 17.37 -3.68 32.32
C ALA A 471 16.95 -4.27 30.96
N ALA A 472 15.87 -3.76 30.36
CA ALA A 472 15.39 -4.21 29.06
C ALA A 472 16.39 -3.95 27.93
N GLY A 473 17.07 -2.80 27.94
CA GLY A 473 18.12 -2.46 26.97
C GLY A 473 19.30 -3.43 27.03
N ALA A 474 19.80 -3.68 28.25
CA ALA A 474 20.90 -4.61 28.47
C ALA A 474 20.51 -6.06 28.11
N GLU A 475 19.30 -6.50 28.49
CA GLU A 475 18.80 -7.83 28.17
C GLU A 475 18.56 -8.02 26.68
N ALA A 476 17.96 -7.03 26.00
CA ALA A 476 17.76 -7.07 24.56
C ALA A 476 19.09 -7.18 23.82
N ALA A 477 20.10 -6.40 24.21
CA ALA A 477 21.43 -6.47 23.64
C ALA A 477 22.08 -7.85 23.88
N LYS A 478 22.03 -8.37 25.11
CA LYS A 478 22.52 -9.71 25.45
C LYS A 478 21.86 -10.79 24.59
N ASN A 479 20.53 -10.77 24.50
CA ASN A 479 19.76 -11.72 23.71
C ASN A 479 19.98 -11.56 22.19
N ALA A 480 20.42 -10.40 21.74
CA ALA A 480 20.84 -10.14 20.36
C ALA A 480 22.30 -10.56 20.06
N GLY A 481 23.05 -11.00 21.08
CA GLY A 481 24.41 -11.52 20.97
C GLY A 481 25.51 -10.56 21.43
N ALA A 482 25.19 -9.54 22.24
CA ALA A 482 26.20 -8.64 22.80
C ALA A 482 27.25 -9.39 23.65
N LYS A 483 28.49 -8.90 23.61
CA LYS A 483 29.52 -9.27 24.59
C LYS A 483 29.32 -8.43 25.86
N SER A 484 29.79 -8.92 27.01
CA SER A 484 29.67 -8.24 28.31
C SER A 484 30.02 -6.74 28.20
N SER A 485 29.16 -5.89 28.78
CA SER A 485 29.37 -4.45 28.90
C SER A 485 29.45 -4.03 30.36
N LYS A 486 29.95 -2.81 30.60
CA LYS A 486 29.71 -2.13 31.87
C LYS A 486 28.25 -1.71 31.91
N GLY A 487 27.54 -2.06 32.98
CA GLY A 487 26.15 -1.64 33.17
C GLY A 487 26.02 -0.13 33.19
N VAL A 488 24.94 0.40 32.62
CA VAL A 488 24.58 1.81 32.71
C VAL A 488 23.70 2.00 33.95
N SER A 489 24.02 3.00 34.76
CA SER A 489 23.21 3.40 35.92
C SER A 489 22.83 4.87 35.78
N LEU A 490 21.58 5.19 36.06
CA LEU A 490 21.05 6.56 36.10
C LEU A 490 20.46 6.81 37.48
N LYS A 491 20.66 8.02 38.03
CA LYS A 491 20.15 8.41 39.34
C LYS A 491 18.97 9.37 39.18
N VAL A 492 17.82 9.00 39.72
CA VAL A 492 16.65 9.89 39.84
C VAL A 492 16.72 10.61 41.18
N GLU A 493 16.72 11.94 41.14
CA GLU A 493 16.82 12.79 42.34
C GLU A 493 15.51 13.49 42.65
N ALA A 494 14.70 13.71 41.62
CA ALA A 494 13.33 14.18 41.74
C ALA A 494 12.51 13.64 40.56
N SER A 495 11.24 13.33 40.81
CA SER A 495 10.32 12.85 39.80
C SER A 495 8.93 13.42 40.03
N GLU A 496 8.16 13.52 38.97
CA GLU A 496 6.72 13.74 39.06
C GLU A 496 6.02 12.37 38.99
N GLY A 497 4.95 12.20 39.76
CA GLY A 497 4.12 11.00 39.75
C GLY A 497 2.66 11.36 39.60
N TRP A 498 1.86 10.43 39.07
CA TRP A 498 0.42 10.60 38.96
C TRP A 498 -0.31 9.36 39.45
N SER A 499 -1.46 9.56 40.12
CA SER A 499 -2.32 8.48 40.57
C SER A 499 -3.78 8.77 40.26
N GLY A 500 -4.56 7.70 40.08
CA GLY A 500 -6.00 7.77 39.83
C GLY A 500 -6.39 8.02 38.38
N GLY A 501 -7.68 8.25 38.17
CA GLY A 501 -8.29 8.47 36.88
C GLY A 501 -9.75 8.00 36.85
N MET A 502 -10.40 8.18 35.70
CA MET A 502 -11.73 7.65 35.44
C MET A 502 -11.88 7.17 34.00
N LEU A 503 -12.90 6.36 33.76
CA LEU A 503 -13.33 5.91 32.45
C LEU A 503 -14.84 6.12 32.30
N GLY A 504 -15.28 6.30 31.06
CA GLY A 504 -16.70 6.49 30.74
C GLY A 504 -17.19 7.93 30.92
N ALA A 505 -18.47 8.09 31.25
CA ALA A 505 -19.13 9.38 31.38
C ALA A 505 -18.97 9.98 32.79
N GLY A 506 -18.70 11.29 32.86
CA GLY A 506 -18.65 12.02 34.13
C GLY A 506 -20.04 12.33 34.70
N PRO A 507 -20.14 12.80 35.96
CA PRO A 507 -21.40 13.23 36.55
C PRO A 507 -22.10 14.29 35.68
N GLY A 508 -23.43 14.15 35.53
CA GLY A 508 -24.23 14.99 34.63
C GLY A 508 -24.29 14.52 33.16
N ALA A 509 -23.59 13.44 32.81
CA ALA A 509 -23.63 12.81 31.47
C ALA A 509 -24.02 11.31 31.53
N GLY A 510 -24.70 10.90 32.60
CA GLY A 510 -25.18 9.52 32.81
C GLY A 510 -26.29 9.09 31.85
N ALA A 511 -26.78 7.85 32.01
CA ALA A 511 -27.73 7.21 31.10
C ALA A 511 -29.04 7.98 30.91
N ASP A 512 -29.51 8.69 31.94
CA ASP A 512 -30.78 9.43 31.93
C ASP A 512 -30.69 10.82 31.28
N THR A 513 -29.50 11.20 30.80
CA THR A 513 -29.26 12.53 30.25
C THR A 513 -29.22 12.51 28.72
N LYS A 514 -29.61 13.64 28.11
CA LYS A 514 -29.54 13.85 26.65
C LYS A 514 -28.54 14.94 26.27
N VAL A 515 -27.61 15.25 27.18
CA VAL A 515 -26.59 16.28 26.97
C VAL A 515 -25.59 15.87 25.90
N LYS A 516 -25.02 16.85 25.21
CA LYS A 516 -23.94 16.63 24.24
C LYS A 516 -22.62 16.43 24.98
N ALA A 517 -22.38 15.22 25.46
CA ALA A 517 -21.12 14.81 26.08
C ALA A 517 -20.30 13.98 25.10
N PHE A 518 -19.31 14.61 24.46
CA PHE A 518 -18.55 14.00 23.36
C PHE A 518 -17.54 12.99 23.88
N VAL A 519 -17.48 11.85 23.19
CA VAL A 519 -16.54 10.75 23.39
C VAL A 519 -15.55 10.72 22.23
N ASP A 520 -16.05 10.72 20.99
CA ASP A 520 -15.25 10.91 19.79
C ASP A 520 -15.50 12.31 19.23
N TYR A 521 -14.47 13.13 19.31
CA TYR A 521 -14.54 14.51 18.88
C TYR A 521 -14.68 14.62 17.37
N GLN A 522 -13.84 13.94 16.59
CA GLN A 522 -13.74 14.17 15.15
C GLN A 522 -15.01 13.69 14.43
N ASN A 523 -15.56 12.54 14.85
CA ASN A 523 -16.77 11.96 14.27
C ASN A 523 -18.07 12.39 14.97
N ASP A 524 -18.01 13.34 15.91
CA ASP A 524 -19.17 13.87 16.64
C ASP A 524 -19.96 12.78 17.42
N VAL A 525 -19.27 11.79 17.99
CA VAL A 525 -19.91 10.72 18.78
C VAL A 525 -20.03 11.13 20.24
N THR A 526 -21.23 11.02 20.80
CA THR A 526 -21.51 11.32 22.20
C THR A 526 -21.71 10.06 23.04
N ALA A 527 -21.68 10.21 24.37
CA ALA A 527 -22.00 9.13 25.31
C ALA A 527 -23.40 8.54 25.05
N LYS A 528 -24.37 9.39 24.69
CA LYS A 528 -25.72 8.97 24.31
C LYS A 528 -25.72 8.07 23.08
N ASP A 529 -24.90 8.36 22.07
CA ASP A 529 -24.84 7.59 20.82
C ASP A 529 -24.37 6.15 21.07
N ILE A 530 -23.40 5.96 21.97
CA ILE A 530 -22.93 4.63 22.37
C ILE A 530 -24.02 3.86 23.12
N ARG A 531 -24.71 4.50 24.07
CA ARG A 531 -25.84 3.87 24.77
C ARG A 531 -26.99 3.53 23.81
N GLN A 532 -27.26 4.41 22.84
CA GLN A 532 -28.26 4.15 21.80
C GLN A 532 -27.87 2.94 20.96
N ALA A 533 -26.61 2.80 20.55
CA ALA A 533 -26.16 1.63 19.80
C ALA A 533 -26.43 0.31 20.55
N VAL A 534 -26.13 0.29 21.85
CA VAL A 534 -26.44 -0.86 22.72
C VAL A 534 -27.95 -1.09 22.83
N HIS A 535 -28.73 -0.02 23.02
CA HIS A 535 -30.19 -0.09 23.05
C HIS A 535 -30.78 -0.66 21.74
N GLU A 536 -30.19 -0.32 20.59
CA GLU A 536 -30.56 -0.85 19.26
C GLU A 536 -30.10 -2.30 19.00
N GLY A 537 -29.59 -2.99 20.01
CA GLY A 537 -29.29 -4.42 19.95
C GLY A 537 -27.81 -4.74 19.75
N MET A 538 -26.92 -3.75 19.71
CA MET A 538 -25.49 -3.98 19.59
C MET A 538 -24.92 -4.47 20.90
N ARG A 539 -24.02 -5.46 20.82
CA ARG A 539 -23.41 -6.12 21.99
C ARG A 539 -21.90 -6.16 21.90
N SER A 540 -21.37 -6.47 20.71
CA SER A 540 -19.93 -6.41 20.44
C SER A 540 -19.46 -4.96 20.33
N ILE A 541 -18.30 -4.65 20.92
CA ILE A 541 -17.65 -3.33 20.75
C ILE A 541 -17.39 -3.00 19.28
N GLU A 542 -17.17 -4.02 18.45
CA GLU A 542 -16.95 -3.86 17.02
C GLU A 542 -18.24 -3.42 16.28
N HIS A 543 -19.42 -3.83 16.77
CA HIS A 543 -20.70 -3.32 16.25
C HIS A 543 -20.96 -1.88 16.71
N VAL A 544 -20.74 -1.59 18.00
CA VAL A 544 -20.86 -0.23 18.55
C VAL A 544 -19.96 0.73 17.78
N LYS A 545 -18.69 0.36 17.55
CA LYS A 545 -17.74 1.10 16.71
C LYS A 545 -18.29 1.38 15.31
N ARG A 546 -18.71 0.35 14.57
CA ARG A 546 -19.20 0.50 13.18
C ARG A 546 -20.46 1.32 13.05
N PHE A 547 -21.36 1.22 14.03
CA PHE A 547 -22.63 1.92 14.00
C PHE A 547 -22.50 3.39 14.40
N THR A 548 -21.72 3.66 15.45
CA THR A 548 -21.51 5.02 15.95
C THR A 548 -20.41 5.76 15.22
N THR A 549 -19.48 5.05 14.58
CA THR A 549 -18.20 5.53 14.04
C THR A 549 -17.15 5.94 15.09
N ASN A 550 -17.37 5.58 16.36
CA ASN A 550 -16.40 5.83 17.43
C ASN A 550 -15.04 5.17 17.14
N GLY A 551 -13.97 5.96 17.16
CA GLY A 551 -12.61 5.50 16.93
C GLY A 551 -12.28 5.15 15.48
N MET A 552 -13.07 5.67 14.52
CA MET A 552 -12.84 5.48 13.07
C MET A 552 -12.25 6.73 12.38
N ALA A 553 -12.04 7.81 13.11
CA ALA A 553 -11.47 9.06 12.64
C ALA A 553 -9.95 8.97 12.35
N THR A 554 -9.35 10.07 11.88
CA THR A 554 -7.91 10.11 11.50
C THR A 554 -6.95 9.99 12.70
N ASP A 555 -7.45 10.21 13.91
CA ASP A 555 -6.76 9.94 15.18
C ASP A 555 -6.86 8.45 15.60
N GLN A 556 -7.76 7.68 14.99
CA GLN A 556 -8.04 6.25 15.27
C GLN A 556 -8.48 5.97 16.72
N GLY A 557 -9.17 6.94 17.33
CA GLY A 557 -9.75 6.79 18.67
C GLY A 557 -8.73 6.74 19.81
N LYS A 558 -7.57 7.39 19.63
CA LYS A 558 -6.52 7.54 20.65
C LYS A 558 -7.06 8.11 21.97
N THR A 559 -8.04 9.02 21.89
CA THR A 559 -8.70 9.61 23.07
C THR A 559 -10.10 9.01 23.34
N SER A 560 -10.79 8.49 22.31
CA SER A 560 -12.21 8.10 22.42
C SER A 560 -12.46 6.65 22.82
N ASN A 561 -11.61 5.70 22.40
CA ASN A 561 -11.93 4.27 22.49
C ASN A 561 -12.16 3.76 23.92
N MET A 562 -11.35 4.21 24.87
CA MET A 562 -11.46 3.75 26.26
C MET A 562 -12.72 4.27 26.97
N HIS A 563 -13.11 5.52 26.71
CA HIS A 563 -14.39 6.04 27.19
C HIS A 563 -15.56 5.35 26.51
N GLY A 564 -15.47 5.12 25.19
CA GLY A 564 -16.49 4.42 24.42
C GLY A 564 -16.73 2.99 24.92
N LEU A 565 -15.65 2.27 25.21
CA LEU A 565 -15.69 0.95 25.80
C LEU A 565 -16.36 0.94 27.18
N ALA A 566 -15.97 1.87 28.06
CA ALA A 566 -16.52 1.94 29.41
C ALA A 566 -18.03 2.29 29.40
N ILE A 567 -18.48 3.18 28.51
CA ILE A 567 -19.90 3.49 28.36
C ILE A 567 -20.68 2.32 27.74
N ALA A 568 -20.08 1.59 26.80
CA ALA A 568 -20.69 0.37 26.28
C ALA A 568 -20.80 -0.71 27.36
N ALA A 569 -19.78 -0.86 28.22
CA ALA A 569 -19.78 -1.79 29.34
C ALA A 569 -20.85 -1.44 30.37
N GLU A 570 -20.96 -0.16 30.75
CA GLU A 570 -22.06 0.38 31.58
C GLU A 570 -23.43 0.02 30.97
N ALA A 571 -23.64 0.31 29.69
CA ALA A 571 -24.93 0.08 29.03
C ALA A 571 -25.26 -1.41 28.83
N LEU A 572 -24.26 -2.29 28.84
CA LEU A 572 -24.41 -3.74 28.71
C LEU A 572 -24.52 -4.45 30.06
N ASP A 573 -24.34 -3.73 31.16
CA ASP A 573 -24.19 -4.29 32.51
C ASP A 573 -23.11 -5.38 32.57
N LYS A 574 -21.91 -5.03 32.09
CA LYS A 574 -20.74 -5.93 32.03
C LYS A 574 -19.48 -5.23 32.50
N ASP A 575 -18.54 -6.03 33.00
CA ASP A 575 -17.18 -5.55 33.24
C ASP A 575 -16.47 -5.22 31.91
N ILE A 576 -15.64 -4.18 31.91
CA ILE A 576 -14.86 -3.71 30.76
C ILE A 576 -14.17 -4.85 29.97
N PRO A 577 -13.41 -5.77 30.59
CA PRO A 577 -12.73 -6.84 29.85
C PRO A 577 -13.69 -7.81 29.14
N GLN A 578 -14.95 -7.94 29.58
CA GLN A 578 -15.92 -8.86 28.97
C GLN A 578 -16.54 -8.33 27.67
N VAL A 579 -16.50 -7.02 27.44
CA VAL A 579 -16.99 -6.39 26.21
C VAL A 579 -15.98 -6.53 25.07
N GLY A 580 -14.69 -6.62 25.41
CA GLY A 580 -13.57 -6.75 24.49
C GLY A 580 -13.06 -5.42 23.96
N LEU A 581 -11.84 -5.43 23.42
CA LEU A 581 -11.23 -4.27 22.75
C LEU A 581 -11.45 -4.33 21.24
N THR A 582 -11.41 -3.17 20.60
CA THR A 582 -11.33 -3.13 19.13
C THR A 582 -9.92 -3.45 18.67
N THR A 583 -9.81 -3.98 17.45
CA THR A 583 -8.50 -4.38 16.91
C THR A 583 -7.61 -3.16 16.61
N PHE A 584 -6.39 -3.13 17.16
CA PHE A 584 -5.35 -2.18 16.76
C PHE A 584 -4.75 -2.59 15.40
N ARG A 585 -4.67 -1.64 14.47
CA ARG A 585 -4.15 -1.87 13.11
C ARG A 585 -3.06 -0.87 12.77
N ALA A 586 -2.16 -1.27 11.88
CA ALA A 586 -1.30 -0.33 11.18
C ALA A 586 -2.15 0.49 10.16
N PRO A 587 -1.77 1.75 9.88
CA PRO A 587 -0.67 2.47 10.49
C PRO A 587 -1.05 3.14 11.84
N TYR A 588 -0.09 3.33 12.77
CA TYR A 588 -0.29 4.03 14.06
C TYR A 588 -0.83 5.46 13.87
N THR A 589 -0.26 6.18 12.89
CA THR A 589 -0.76 7.43 12.32
C THR A 589 -0.76 7.32 10.81
N PRO A 590 -1.62 8.05 10.08
CA PRO A 590 -1.63 8.06 8.61
C PRO A 590 -0.23 8.22 8.00
N VAL A 591 0.00 7.51 6.89
CA VAL A 591 1.24 7.52 6.09
C VAL A 591 0.89 7.96 4.67
N THR A 592 1.73 8.79 4.07
CA THR A 592 1.55 9.27 2.70
C THR A 592 1.72 8.11 1.71
N PHE A 593 0.81 7.99 0.73
CA PHE A 593 0.91 6.93 -0.28
C PHE A 593 2.22 6.99 -1.06
N GLY A 594 2.75 8.18 -1.33
CA GLY A 594 4.04 8.38 -1.97
C GLY A 594 5.20 7.70 -1.22
N ALA A 595 5.20 7.67 0.11
CA ALA A 595 6.24 6.96 0.87
C ALA A 595 6.16 5.43 0.72
N ILE A 596 4.94 4.89 0.54
CA ILE A 596 4.72 3.46 0.32
C ILE A 596 5.11 3.06 -1.11
N VAL A 597 4.68 3.83 -2.11
CA VAL A 597 4.98 3.60 -3.53
C VAL A 597 6.47 3.82 -3.81
N ASN A 598 7.08 4.80 -3.14
CA ASN A 598 8.50 5.13 -3.25
C ASN A 598 8.90 5.39 -4.73
N HIS A 599 9.87 4.64 -5.26
CA HIS A 599 10.40 4.81 -6.60
C HIS A 599 9.62 3.99 -7.64
N ALA A 600 8.63 3.17 -7.23
CA ALA A 600 7.82 2.35 -8.13
C ALA A 600 6.77 3.21 -8.87
N ARG A 601 7.25 4.16 -9.69
CA ARG A 601 6.44 5.08 -10.49
C ARG A 601 7.08 5.32 -11.85
N HIS A 602 6.27 5.75 -12.82
CA HIS A 602 6.74 6.07 -14.18
C HIS A 602 7.50 4.89 -14.80
N GLY A 603 8.67 5.13 -15.42
CA GLY A 603 9.49 4.07 -16.01
C GLY A 603 10.12 3.07 -15.03
N LEU A 604 9.95 3.28 -13.71
CA LEU A 604 10.40 2.36 -12.65
C LEU A 604 9.23 1.58 -12.01
N PHE A 605 8.01 1.74 -12.52
CA PHE A 605 6.83 1.02 -11.98
C PHE A 605 6.97 -0.50 -12.13
N ASP A 606 7.46 -0.95 -13.29
CA ASP A 606 7.82 -2.34 -13.57
C ASP A 606 9.03 -2.36 -14.54
N PRO A 607 9.94 -3.35 -14.46
CA PRO A 607 11.10 -3.42 -15.34
C PRO A 607 10.71 -3.47 -16.83
N THR A 608 11.41 -2.68 -17.64
CA THR A 608 11.31 -2.73 -19.10
C THR A 608 12.47 -3.54 -19.67
N ARG A 609 12.19 -4.72 -20.22
CA ARG A 609 13.17 -5.61 -20.86
C ARG A 609 13.31 -5.28 -22.35
N LYS A 610 14.54 -5.24 -22.85
CA LYS A 610 14.89 -4.86 -24.22
C LYS A 610 15.87 -5.87 -24.81
N THR A 611 15.65 -6.29 -26.05
CA THR A 611 16.53 -7.24 -26.75
C THR A 611 17.80 -6.55 -27.26
N ALA A 612 18.80 -7.32 -27.69
CA ALA A 612 20.04 -6.78 -28.27
C ALA A 612 19.81 -5.93 -29.54
N THR A 613 18.72 -6.18 -30.26
CA THR A 613 18.33 -5.47 -31.49
C THR A 613 17.36 -4.31 -31.24
N HIS A 614 16.96 -4.05 -30.00
CA HIS A 614 15.97 -3.02 -29.66
C HIS A 614 16.35 -1.63 -30.19
N ASN A 615 17.59 -1.19 -29.98
CA ASN A 615 18.06 0.12 -30.46
C ASN A 615 18.12 0.19 -31.99
N TRP A 616 18.33 -0.95 -32.66
CA TRP A 616 18.25 -1.01 -34.12
C TRP A 616 16.80 -0.80 -34.57
N ALA A 617 15.85 -1.50 -33.94
CA ALA A 617 14.42 -1.39 -34.28
C ALA A 617 13.89 0.03 -34.05
N GLU A 618 14.23 0.65 -32.92
CA GLU A 618 13.88 2.05 -32.61
C GLU A 618 14.47 3.01 -33.66
N GLY A 619 15.75 2.84 -34.02
CA GLY A 619 16.40 3.62 -35.07
C GLY A 619 15.80 3.43 -36.48
N HIS A 620 15.04 2.34 -36.70
CA HIS A 620 14.32 2.05 -37.94
C HIS A 620 12.81 2.31 -37.84
N GLY A 621 12.38 3.06 -36.82
CA GLY A 621 11.01 3.54 -36.70
C GLY A 621 10.00 2.49 -36.22
N ALA A 622 10.46 1.39 -35.59
CA ALA A 622 9.55 0.41 -35.01
C ALA A 622 8.60 1.05 -34.00
N VAL A 623 7.33 0.69 -34.07
CA VAL A 623 6.37 0.89 -32.99
C VAL A 623 6.46 -0.33 -32.08
N PHE A 624 6.35 -0.17 -30.77
CA PHE A 624 6.52 -1.26 -29.79
C PHE A 624 5.23 -1.59 -29.06
N GLU A 625 5.03 -2.87 -28.76
CA GLU A 625 4.02 -3.36 -27.83
C GLU A 625 4.66 -3.93 -26.54
N ASP A 626 3.86 -4.01 -25.48
CA ASP A 626 4.23 -4.62 -24.20
C ASP A 626 3.83 -6.10 -24.16
N VAL A 627 4.82 -7.00 -24.26
CA VAL A 627 4.61 -8.44 -24.13
C VAL A 627 5.18 -8.90 -22.78
N GLY A 628 4.32 -8.83 -21.76
CA GLY A 628 4.77 -8.89 -20.37
C GLY A 628 5.68 -7.69 -20.08
N GLN A 629 6.91 -7.95 -19.64
CA GLN A 629 7.91 -6.91 -19.40
C GLN A 629 8.75 -6.56 -20.63
N TRP A 630 8.58 -7.26 -21.76
CA TRP A 630 9.37 -7.02 -22.97
C TRP A 630 8.76 -5.94 -23.86
N LYS A 631 9.59 -5.02 -24.35
CA LYS A 631 9.26 -4.16 -25.49
C LYS A 631 9.62 -4.87 -26.78
N ARG A 632 8.61 -5.36 -27.50
CA ARG A 632 8.77 -6.00 -28.81
C ARG A 632 8.33 -5.09 -29.92
N ALA A 633 9.02 -5.12 -31.06
CA ALA A 633 8.56 -4.40 -32.24
C ALA A 633 7.19 -4.96 -32.66
N TRP A 634 6.19 -4.10 -32.64
CA TRP A 634 4.81 -4.40 -33.01
C TRP A 634 4.65 -4.41 -34.54
N TYR A 635 5.17 -3.36 -35.19
CA TYR A 635 5.25 -3.21 -36.66
C TYR A 635 6.26 -2.10 -37.03
N PHE A 636 6.63 -2.02 -38.30
CA PHE A 636 7.59 -1.07 -38.87
C PHE A 636 6.92 -0.20 -39.96
N PRO A 637 6.29 0.93 -39.60
CA PRO A 637 5.61 1.79 -40.56
C PRO A 637 6.57 2.57 -41.46
N ARG A 638 6.16 2.79 -42.71
CA ARG A 638 6.74 3.81 -43.59
C ARG A 638 5.96 5.12 -43.44
N ALA A 639 6.55 6.22 -43.90
CA ALA A 639 5.89 7.52 -43.89
C ALA A 639 4.53 7.45 -44.60
N GLY A 640 3.45 7.81 -43.89
CA GLY A 640 2.08 7.81 -44.40
C GLY A 640 1.32 6.49 -44.23
N GLU A 641 1.96 5.43 -43.71
CA GLU A 641 1.26 4.18 -43.37
C GLU A 641 0.67 4.25 -41.95
N ASP A 642 -0.57 3.81 -41.79
CA ASP A 642 -1.09 3.39 -40.49
C ASP A 642 -0.63 1.96 -40.16
N MET A 643 -1.06 1.43 -39.01
CA MET A 643 -0.71 0.07 -38.59
C MET A 643 -1.13 -0.97 -39.63
N HIS A 644 -2.37 -0.91 -40.12
CA HIS A 644 -2.91 -1.91 -41.04
C HIS A 644 -2.16 -1.93 -42.37
N ALA A 645 -1.88 -0.76 -42.95
CA ALA A 645 -1.11 -0.65 -44.18
C ALA A 645 0.32 -1.20 -44.02
N ALA A 646 0.98 -0.88 -42.91
CA ALA A 646 2.32 -1.38 -42.62
C ALA A 646 2.35 -2.90 -42.45
N VAL A 647 1.43 -3.45 -41.65
CA VAL A 647 1.29 -4.89 -41.38
C VAL A 647 0.94 -5.64 -42.66
N ASN A 648 0.01 -5.15 -43.47
CA ASN A 648 -0.33 -5.77 -44.76
C ASN A 648 0.89 -5.85 -45.68
N ARG A 649 1.63 -4.73 -45.81
CA ARG A 649 2.87 -4.70 -46.60
C ARG A 649 3.89 -5.70 -46.07
N GLU A 650 4.10 -5.76 -44.75
CA GLU A 650 5.01 -6.70 -44.10
C GLU A 650 4.62 -8.15 -44.43
N CYS A 651 3.38 -8.56 -44.13
CA CYS A 651 2.87 -9.90 -44.41
C CYS A 651 3.05 -10.32 -45.87
N VAL A 652 2.66 -9.44 -46.81
CA VAL A 652 2.82 -9.70 -48.25
C VAL A 652 4.30 -9.82 -48.63
N THR A 653 5.16 -8.98 -48.07
CA THR A 653 6.61 -9.02 -48.35
C THR A 653 7.24 -10.30 -47.83
N VAL A 654 6.87 -10.76 -46.64
CA VAL A 654 7.36 -12.04 -46.08
C VAL A 654 7.00 -13.20 -47.00
N ARG A 655 5.76 -13.29 -47.47
CA ARG A 655 5.32 -14.38 -48.35
C ARG A 655 5.91 -14.28 -49.77
N LYS A 656 6.09 -13.07 -50.31
CA LYS A 656 6.63 -12.90 -51.67
C LYS A 656 8.15 -13.00 -51.74
N ALA A 657 8.86 -12.58 -50.70
CA ALA A 657 10.31 -12.47 -50.67
C ALA A 657 10.88 -13.07 -49.39
N ALA A 658 10.98 -12.27 -48.32
CA ALA A 658 11.39 -12.69 -46.99
C ALA A 658 11.07 -11.63 -45.92
N GLY A 659 11.07 -12.04 -44.66
CA GLY A 659 10.95 -11.18 -43.49
C GLY A 659 11.99 -11.53 -42.42
N LEU A 660 12.51 -10.52 -41.72
CA LEU A 660 13.31 -10.67 -40.52
C LEU A 660 12.49 -10.27 -39.29
N PHE A 661 12.49 -11.13 -38.28
CA PHE A 661 11.76 -10.92 -37.02
C PHE A 661 12.63 -11.25 -35.82
N ASP A 662 12.55 -10.40 -34.79
CA ASP A 662 13.23 -10.62 -33.53
C ASP A 662 12.40 -11.58 -32.64
N ALA A 663 12.86 -12.83 -32.60
CA ALA A 663 12.30 -13.90 -31.79
C ALA A 663 13.07 -14.09 -30.46
N SER A 664 13.98 -13.17 -30.11
CA SER A 664 14.86 -13.31 -28.94
C SER A 664 14.10 -13.43 -27.61
N THR A 665 12.85 -12.97 -27.54
CA THR A 665 12.06 -12.94 -26.31
C THR A 665 11.44 -14.29 -25.91
N LEU A 666 11.43 -15.29 -26.80
CA LEU A 666 10.94 -16.63 -26.47
C LEU A 666 11.67 -17.19 -25.23
N GLY A 667 11.00 -17.98 -24.40
CA GLY A 667 11.72 -18.69 -23.34
C GLY A 667 12.62 -19.75 -23.95
N LYS A 668 13.82 -19.93 -23.38
CA LYS A 668 14.78 -20.94 -23.85
C LYS A 668 15.36 -21.67 -22.66
N ILE A 669 15.29 -23.00 -22.67
CA ILE A 669 15.75 -23.87 -21.57
C ILE A 669 16.62 -24.98 -22.16
N GLU A 670 17.82 -25.16 -21.62
CA GLU A 670 18.60 -26.37 -21.85
C GLU A 670 18.14 -27.46 -20.88
N VAL A 671 17.79 -28.62 -21.41
CA VAL A 671 17.47 -29.82 -20.65
C VAL A 671 18.57 -30.83 -20.94
N VAL A 672 19.42 -31.08 -19.95
CA VAL A 672 20.67 -31.84 -20.10
C VAL A 672 20.70 -32.99 -19.11
N GLY A 673 21.22 -34.15 -19.50
CA GLY A 673 21.46 -35.28 -18.61
C GLY A 673 21.06 -36.61 -19.24
N PRO A 674 21.55 -37.74 -18.69
CA PRO A 674 21.29 -39.06 -19.26
C PRO A 674 19.80 -39.41 -19.32
N ASP A 675 18.97 -38.85 -18.41
CA ASP A 675 17.52 -39.05 -18.39
C ASP A 675 16.74 -37.92 -19.09
N ALA A 676 17.39 -36.97 -19.77
CA ALA A 676 16.73 -35.80 -20.36
C ALA A 676 15.60 -36.19 -21.32
N ALA A 677 15.81 -37.21 -22.17
CA ALA A 677 14.78 -37.66 -23.10
C ALA A 677 13.56 -38.26 -22.38
N LYS A 678 13.79 -38.98 -21.28
CA LYS A 678 12.73 -39.57 -20.45
C LYS A 678 11.94 -38.50 -19.70
N PHE A 679 12.62 -37.48 -19.18
CA PHE A 679 11.95 -36.33 -18.58
C PHE A 679 11.10 -35.57 -19.59
N MET A 680 11.62 -35.31 -20.79
CA MET A 680 10.84 -34.71 -21.89
C MET A 680 9.65 -35.60 -22.30
N GLU A 681 9.81 -36.92 -22.29
CA GLU A 681 8.73 -37.89 -22.51
C GLU A 681 7.64 -37.79 -21.42
N LEU A 682 7.95 -37.39 -20.18
CA LEU A 682 6.93 -37.22 -19.14
C LEU A 682 6.27 -35.83 -19.17
N LEU A 683 6.98 -34.78 -19.59
CA LEU A 683 6.48 -33.41 -19.53
C LEU A 683 5.60 -32.99 -20.71
N TYR A 684 5.81 -33.57 -21.89
CA TYR A 684 5.11 -33.18 -23.12
C TYR A 684 4.10 -34.23 -23.58
N THR A 685 3.08 -33.82 -24.33
CA THR A 685 2.03 -34.72 -24.82
C THR A 685 2.50 -35.72 -25.88
N ASN A 686 3.52 -35.38 -26.69
CA ASN A 686 4.05 -36.22 -27.76
C ASN A 686 5.33 -36.96 -27.35
N PRO A 687 5.76 -37.99 -28.12
CA PRO A 687 6.98 -38.73 -27.80
C PRO A 687 8.25 -37.89 -27.99
N TRP A 688 9.32 -38.18 -27.26
CA TRP A 688 10.62 -37.50 -27.28
C TRP A 688 11.81 -38.44 -27.31
N GLU A 689 11.71 -39.65 -26.72
CA GLU A 689 12.81 -40.62 -26.71
C GLU A 689 13.28 -41.00 -28.13
N LYS A 690 12.34 -41.06 -29.08
CA LYS A 690 12.57 -41.41 -30.49
C LYS A 690 12.96 -40.23 -31.39
N LEU A 691 13.05 -39.01 -30.87
CA LEU A 691 13.46 -37.86 -31.69
C LEU A 691 14.96 -37.97 -31.99
N GLU A 692 15.37 -38.02 -33.24
CA GLU A 692 16.81 -38.12 -33.57
C GLU A 692 17.57 -36.82 -33.25
N VAL A 693 18.88 -36.93 -32.98
CA VAL A 693 19.76 -35.76 -32.82
C VAL A 693 19.77 -34.95 -34.12
N GLY A 694 19.74 -33.63 -33.99
CA GLY A 694 19.65 -32.70 -35.12
C GLY A 694 18.24 -32.54 -35.68
N ARG A 695 17.22 -33.11 -35.03
CA ARG A 695 15.80 -32.91 -35.36
C ARG A 695 15.12 -32.03 -34.32
N CYS A 696 14.07 -31.35 -34.76
CA CYS A 696 13.19 -30.55 -33.91
C CYS A 696 11.79 -31.17 -33.87
N ARG A 697 11.03 -30.82 -32.83
CA ARG A 697 9.62 -31.20 -32.71
C ARG A 697 8.85 -30.09 -32.01
N TYR A 698 7.66 -29.81 -32.53
CA TYR A 698 6.69 -28.96 -31.83
C TYR A 698 6.06 -29.77 -30.70
N GLY A 699 6.10 -29.23 -29.48
CA GLY A 699 5.61 -29.88 -28.27
C GLY A 699 4.52 -29.05 -27.60
N ILE A 700 3.56 -29.74 -26.99
CA ILE A 700 2.51 -29.13 -26.15
C ILE A 700 2.75 -29.61 -24.71
N MET A 701 2.83 -28.66 -23.79
CA MET A 701 2.81 -28.93 -22.35
C MET A 701 1.40 -28.73 -21.83
N LEU A 702 0.97 -29.60 -20.92
CA LEU A 702 -0.32 -29.49 -20.23
C LEU A 702 -0.11 -29.25 -18.74
N ARG A 703 -1.15 -28.76 -18.09
CA ARG A 703 -1.30 -28.94 -16.64
C ARG A 703 -1.93 -30.30 -16.35
N GLU A 704 -1.89 -30.73 -15.08
CA GLU A 704 -2.52 -31.98 -14.62
C GLU A 704 -4.02 -32.08 -14.96
N ASP A 705 -4.71 -30.94 -15.02
CA ASP A 705 -6.13 -30.84 -15.37
C ASP A 705 -6.43 -31.14 -16.86
N GLY A 706 -5.40 -31.27 -17.70
CA GLY A 706 -5.49 -31.65 -19.10
C GLY A 706 -5.57 -30.48 -20.09
N PHE A 707 -5.46 -29.23 -19.62
CA PHE A 707 -5.50 -28.06 -20.48
C PHE A 707 -4.10 -27.62 -20.92
N ILE A 708 -4.04 -26.98 -22.08
CA ILE A 708 -2.79 -26.44 -22.64
C ILE A 708 -2.20 -25.42 -21.66
N TYR A 709 -0.93 -25.62 -21.33
CA TYR A 709 -0.16 -24.76 -20.44
C TYR A 709 0.78 -23.83 -21.22
N ASP A 710 1.55 -24.40 -22.13
CA ASP A 710 2.49 -23.72 -23.02
C ASP A 710 2.82 -24.63 -24.22
N ASP A 711 3.51 -24.09 -25.21
CA ASP A 711 3.94 -24.80 -26.40
C ASP A 711 5.26 -24.24 -26.95
N GLY A 712 5.86 -24.95 -27.89
CA GLY A 712 7.07 -24.48 -28.56
C GLY A 712 7.79 -25.54 -29.37
N VAL A 713 8.91 -25.16 -29.98
CA VAL A 713 9.74 -26.06 -30.77
C VAL A 713 11.01 -26.39 -30.01
N VAL A 714 11.23 -27.68 -29.78
CA VAL A 714 12.42 -28.18 -29.10
C VAL A 714 13.35 -28.84 -30.10
N GLY A 715 14.63 -28.47 -30.07
CA GLY A 715 15.69 -29.11 -30.84
C GLY A 715 16.48 -30.11 -29.99
N ARG A 716 16.67 -31.35 -30.47
CA ARG A 716 17.57 -32.32 -29.82
C ARG A 716 18.99 -32.12 -30.33
N LEU A 717 19.85 -31.51 -29.51
CA LEU A 717 21.22 -31.14 -29.89
C LEU A 717 22.23 -32.27 -29.68
N ALA A 718 21.96 -33.16 -28.73
CA ALA A 718 22.76 -34.37 -28.46
C ALA A 718 21.83 -35.46 -27.88
N PRO A 719 22.28 -36.73 -27.73
CA PRO A 719 21.44 -37.78 -27.15
C PRO A 719 20.85 -37.41 -25.78
N ASP A 720 21.57 -36.61 -25.01
CA ASP A 720 21.30 -36.19 -23.63
C ASP A 720 21.09 -34.68 -23.50
N ARG A 721 20.83 -33.95 -24.59
CA ARG A 721 20.70 -32.48 -24.59
C ARG A 721 19.60 -31.97 -25.51
N PHE A 722 18.67 -31.20 -24.95
CA PHE A 722 17.58 -30.54 -25.66
C PHE A 722 17.61 -29.03 -25.45
N HIS A 723 17.38 -28.29 -26.53
CA HIS A 723 17.13 -26.84 -26.51
C HIS A 723 15.63 -26.60 -26.66
N VAL A 724 14.97 -26.33 -25.54
CA VAL A 724 13.53 -26.10 -25.46
C VAL A 724 13.23 -24.63 -25.70
N THR A 725 12.36 -24.33 -26.66
CA THR A 725 11.75 -23.00 -26.76
C THR A 725 10.33 -23.02 -26.20
N THR A 726 9.92 -21.91 -25.59
CA THR A 726 8.59 -21.70 -24.98
C THR A 726 8.02 -20.37 -25.44
N THR A 727 6.75 -20.09 -25.15
CA THR A 727 6.20 -18.75 -25.42
C THR A 727 6.94 -17.66 -24.64
N THR A 728 6.90 -16.41 -25.13
CA THR A 728 7.56 -15.26 -24.47
C THR A 728 7.02 -15.04 -23.05
N GLY A 729 5.70 -15.04 -22.89
CA GLY A 729 5.05 -14.87 -21.58
C GLY A 729 5.09 -16.13 -20.70
N GLY A 730 5.43 -17.29 -21.27
CA GLY A 730 5.53 -18.58 -20.58
C GLY A 730 6.90 -18.88 -19.99
N ALA A 731 7.97 -18.22 -20.45
CA ALA A 731 9.37 -18.59 -20.15
C ALA A 731 9.65 -18.95 -18.68
N ALA A 732 9.35 -18.03 -17.75
CA ALA A 732 9.60 -18.26 -16.33
C ALA A 732 8.68 -19.33 -15.73
N ARG A 733 7.41 -19.39 -16.16
CA ARG A 733 6.46 -20.39 -15.64
C ARG A 733 6.82 -21.80 -16.08
N VAL A 734 7.25 -21.98 -17.34
CA VAL A 734 7.63 -23.28 -17.88
C VAL A 734 8.88 -23.80 -17.18
N MET A 735 9.89 -22.95 -16.98
CA MET A 735 11.09 -23.31 -16.19
C MET A 735 10.69 -23.77 -14.78
N ASN A 736 9.85 -23.00 -14.09
CA ASN A 736 9.39 -23.36 -12.75
C ASN A 736 8.56 -24.65 -12.74
N HIS A 737 7.73 -24.88 -13.76
CA HIS A 737 6.94 -26.11 -13.87
C HIS A 737 7.83 -27.34 -14.09
N MET A 738 8.85 -27.24 -14.95
CA MET A 738 9.81 -28.31 -15.15
C MET A 738 10.62 -28.59 -13.88
N GLU A 739 11.09 -27.55 -13.19
CA GLU A 739 11.80 -27.68 -11.90
C GLU A 739 10.92 -28.29 -10.81
N ASP A 740 9.65 -27.88 -10.71
CA ASP A 740 8.71 -28.42 -9.73
C ASP A 740 8.55 -29.93 -9.90
N TYR A 741 8.25 -30.41 -11.11
CA TYR A 741 8.14 -31.84 -11.38
C TYR A 741 9.47 -32.58 -11.19
N LEU A 742 10.58 -32.01 -11.62
CA LEU A 742 11.89 -32.65 -11.46
C LEU A 742 12.25 -32.80 -9.97
N GLN A 743 12.01 -31.77 -9.15
CA GLN A 743 12.36 -31.79 -7.73
C GLN A 743 11.39 -32.60 -6.88
N THR A 744 10.10 -32.60 -7.22
CA THR A 744 9.05 -33.14 -6.33
C THR A 744 8.49 -34.50 -6.79
N GLU A 745 8.37 -34.73 -8.09
CA GLU A 745 7.74 -35.94 -8.64
C GLU A 745 8.75 -36.90 -9.29
N PHE A 746 9.79 -36.36 -9.93
CA PHE A 746 10.82 -37.12 -10.65
C PHE A 746 12.25 -36.92 -10.11
N PRO A 747 12.49 -36.84 -8.78
CA PRO A 747 13.82 -36.55 -8.22
C PRO A 747 14.85 -37.66 -8.48
N ASN A 748 14.40 -38.81 -8.97
CA ASN A 748 15.22 -39.96 -9.35
C ASN A 748 15.76 -39.88 -10.79
N LEU A 749 15.44 -38.83 -11.55
CA LEU A 749 15.96 -38.64 -12.92
C LEU A 749 17.20 -37.76 -12.89
N ASP A 750 18.25 -38.19 -13.57
CA ASP A 750 19.48 -37.42 -13.73
C ASP A 750 19.30 -36.39 -14.85
N VAL A 751 18.69 -35.25 -14.50
CA VAL A 751 18.40 -34.13 -15.41
C VAL A 751 18.77 -32.80 -14.74
N TRP A 752 19.32 -31.89 -15.54
CA TRP A 752 19.61 -30.51 -15.16
C TRP A 752 18.93 -29.57 -16.13
N LEU A 753 18.24 -28.58 -15.56
CA LEU A 753 17.53 -27.55 -16.29
C LEU A 753 18.32 -26.26 -16.17
N THR A 754 18.47 -25.52 -17.27
CA THR A 754 19.10 -24.20 -17.23
C THR A 754 18.36 -23.26 -18.16
N SER A 755 17.81 -22.17 -17.62
CA SER A 755 17.28 -21.12 -18.48
C SER A 755 18.43 -20.44 -19.23
N VAL A 756 18.36 -20.49 -20.55
CA VAL A 756 19.25 -19.79 -21.48
C VAL A 756 18.48 -18.73 -22.27
N SER A 757 17.36 -18.26 -21.72
CA SER A 757 16.45 -17.30 -22.36
C SER A 757 17.15 -15.99 -22.76
N GLU A 758 18.04 -15.48 -21.92
CA GLU A 758 18.79 -14.23 -22.19
C GLU A 758 20.18 -14.47 -22.78
N GLN A 759 20.64 -15.73 -22.83
CA GLN A 759 21.92 -16.08 -23.42
C GLN A 759 21.89 -16.00 -24.95
N TRP A 760 20.72 -16.20 -25.56
CA TRP A 760 20.56 -16.32 -27.01
C TRP A 760 19.69 -15.20 -27.58
N ALA A 761 20.24 -14.44 -28.54
CA ALA A 761 19.44 -13.67 -29.48
C ALA A 761 18.96 -14.61 -30.61
N VAL A 762 17.71 -14.43 -31.04
CA VAL A 762 17.08 -15.28 -32.05
C VAL A 762 16.50 -14.42 -33.16
N ILE A 763 16.96 -14.68 -34.38
CA ILE A 763 16.57 -13.92 -35.58
C ILE A 763 15.86 -14.88 -36.52
N ALA A 764 14.55 -14.72 -36.66
CA ALA A 764 13.76 -15.50 -37.59
C ALA A 764 13.84 -14.86 -38.98
N VAL A 765 14.30 -15.63 -39.97
CA VAL A 765 14.30 -15.26 -41.39
C VAL A 765 13.30 -16.16 -42.12
N GLN A 766 12.15 -15.61 -42.47
CA GLN A 766 10.98 -16.34 -42.98
C GLN A 766 10.68 -15.93 -44.42
N GLY A 767 10.20 -16.85 -45.27
CA GLY A 767 9.84 -16.59 -46.67
C GLY A 767 10.69 -17.34 -47.70
N PRO A 768 10.29 -17.35 -48.98
CA PRO A 768 10.93 -18.15 -50.03
C PRO A 768 12.42 -17.83 -50.25
N ASN A 769 12.85 -16.59 -50.03
CA ASN A 769 14.26 -16.19 -50.16
C ASN A 769 15.08 -16.39 -48.87
N SER A 770 14.50 -16.92 -47.79
CA SER A 770 15.18 -17.08 -46.49
C SER A 770 16.53 -17.82 -46.58
N ARG A 771 16.60 -18.93 -47.33
CA ARG A 771 17.86 -19.66 -47.56
C ARG A 771 18.91 -18.77 -48.26
N LYS A 772 18.53 -18.05 -49.32
CA LYS A 772 19.45 -17.19 -50.09
C LYS A 772 20.05 -16.07 -49.23
N ILE A 773 19.32 -15.61 -48.22
CA ILE A 773 19.75 -14.54 -47.31
C ILE A 773 20.77 -15.06 -46.30
N ILE A 774 20.56 -16.26 -45.74
CA ILE A 774 21.39 -16.78 -44.66
C ILE A 774 22.60 -17.59 -45.15
N GLU A 775 22.46 -18.32 -46.26
CA GLU A 775 23.47 -19.24 -46.78
C GLU A 775 24.84 -18.58 -47.03
N PRO A 776 24.94 -17.35 -47.58
CA PRO A 776 26.24 -16.68 -47.77
C PRO A 776 26.97 -16.34 -46.47
N LEU A 777 26.27 -16.30 -45.33
CA LEU A 777 26.80 -15.91 -44.04
C LEU A 777 27.11 -17.13 -43.15
N VAL A 778 26.62 -18.31 -43.50
CA VAL A 778 26.74 -19.54 -42.71
C VAL A 778 28.02 -20.29 -43.06
N GLU A 779 28.73 -20.74 -42.03
CA GLU A 779 29.96 -21.52 -42.15
C GLU A 779 29.81 -22.87 -41.44
N GLY A 780 30.19 -23.95 -42.13
CA GLY A 780 30.24 -25.30 -41.54
C GLY A 780 28.90 -26.01 -41.42
N ILE A 781 27.83 -25.52 -42.06
CA ILE A 781 26.52 -26.18 -42.11
C ILE A 781 26.11 -26.39 -43.58
N ASP A 782 25.80 -27.63 -43.96
CA ASP A 782 25.15 -27.94 -45.22
C ASP A 782 23.64 -27.63 -45.12
N MET A 783 23.20 -26.66 -45.92
CA MET A 783 21.83 -26.13 -45.90
C MET A 783 20.92 -26.73 -46.98
N SER A 784 21.39 -27.76 -47.71
CA SER A 784 20.58 -28.51 -48.69
C SER A 784 19.33 -29.11 -48.04
N ASP A 785 18.31 -29.39 -48.85
CA ASP A 785 17.06 -29.94 -48.35
C ASP A 785 17.23 -31.36 -47.77
N GLU A 786 18.17 -32.11 -48.30
CA GLU A 786 18.58 -33.43 -47.84
C GLU A 786 19.32 -33.36 -46.50
N ALA A 787 20.29 -32.45 -46.36
CA ALA A 787 21.11 -32.35 -45.14
C ALA A 787 20.37 -31.70 -43.98
N MET A 788 19.50 -30.73 -44.26
CA MET A 788 18.77 -29.97 -43.26
C MET A 788 17.27 -29.91 -43.60
N PRO A 789 16.51 -31.02 -43.57
CA PRO A 789 15.08 -31.02 -43.91
C PRO A 789 14.25 -30.26 -42.87
N HIS A 790 13.02 -29.85 -43.19
CA HIS A 790 12.15 -29.11 -42.27
C HIS A 790 12.07 -29.77 -40.88
N MET A 791 12.03 -28.96 -39.81
CA MET A 791 12.17 -29.35 -38.41
C MET A 791 13.53 -30.00 -38.09
N SER A 792 14.62 -29.33 -38.46
CA SER A 792 16.00 -29.71 -38.11
C SER A 792 16.74 -28.60 -37.39
N VAL A 793 17.81 -28.97 -36.67
CA VAL A 793 18.73 -28.05 -36.00
C VAL A 793 20.18 -28.46 -36.28
N ARG A 794 21.06 -27.49 -36.51
CA ARG A 794 22.50 -27.69 -36.71
C ARG A 794 23.30 -26.67 -35.90
N GLU A 795 24.45 -27.08 -35.39
CA GLU A 795 25.42 -26.18 -34.76
C GLU A 795 26.54 -25.87 -35.75
N GLY A 796 26.98 -24.61 -35.82
CA GLY A 796 28.01 -24.15 -36.75
C GLY A 796 28.40 -22.71 -36.47
N LYS A 797 28.71 -21.93 -37.51
CA LYS A 797 28.92 -20.48 -37.36
C LYS A 797 28.10 -19.68 -38.37
N ILE A 798 27.82 -18.43 -38.02
CA ILE A 798 27.29 -17.40 -38.93
C ILE A 798 28.09 -16.12 -38.74
N SER A 799 28.64 -15.55 -39.81
CA SER A 799 29.52 -14.37 -39.74
C SER A 799 30.65 -14.54 -38.71
N GLY A 800 31.27 -15.72 -38.65
CA GLY A 800 32.30 -16.07 -37.65
C GLY A 800 31.82 -16.33 -36.21
N VAL A 801 30.53 -16.13 -35.90
CA VAL A 801 29.94 -16.30 -34.56
C VAL A 801 29.33 -17.70 -34.40
N PRO A 802 29.54 -18.41 -33.28
CA PRO A 802 28.85 -19.68 -33.01
C PRO A 802 27.34 -19.56 -33.13
N THR A 803 26.70 -20.45 -33.87
CA THR A 803 25.26 -20.41 -34.10
C THR A 803 24.60 -21.78 -33.95
N ARG A 804 23.34 -21.76 -33.52
CA ARG A 804 22.40 -22.86 -33.70
C ARG A 804 21.38 -22.42 -34.72
N LEU A 805 21.37 -23.11 -35.85
CA LEU A 805 20.47 -22.83 -36.95
C LEU A 805 19.30 -23.81 -36.90
N PHE A 806 18.10 -23.30 -36.73
CA PHE A 806 16.87 -24.09 -36.76
C PHE A 806 16.20 -23.89 -38.12
N ARG A 807 15.81 -24.98 -38.79
CA ARG A 807 14.93 -24.91 -39.96
C ARG A 807 13.49 -25.20 -39.52
N MET A 808 12.77 -24.15 -39.18
CA MET A 808 11.39 -24.20 -38.73
C MET A 808 10.63 -22.94 -39.22
N SER A 809 9.31 -22.97 -39.13
CA SER A 809 8.49 -21.84 -39.57
C SER A 809 7.25 -21.70 -38.70
N PHE A 810 6.96 -20.46 -38.33
CA PHE A 810 5.68 -20.06 -37.74
C PHE A 810 4.81 -19.25 -38.72
N THR A 811 5.20 -19.20 -39.99
CA THR A 811 4.49 -18.46 -41.07
C THR A 811 3.91 -19.40 -42.13
N GLY A 812 4.35 -20.66 -42.16
CA GLY A 812 4.01 -21.64 -43.19
C GLY A 812 4.86 -21.55 -44.47
N ASP A 813 5.76 -20.57 -44.57
CA ASP A 813 6.78 -20.50 -45.62
C ASP A 813 8.09 -21.16 -45.17
N ARG A 814 9.04 -21.42 -46.09
CA ARG A 814 10.41 -21.80 -45.72
C ARG A 814 10.97 -20.77 -44.73
N GLY A 815 11.56 -21.25 -43.64
CA GLY A 815 12.04 -20.40 -42.57
C GLY A 815 13.23 -20.98 -41.82
N PHE A 816 14.00 -20.06 -41.24
CA PHE A 816 15.13 -20.38 -40.38
C PHE A 816 15.16 -19.46 -39.16
N GLU A 817 15.56 -19.99 -38.01
CA GLU A 817 15.88 -19.18 -36.83
C GLU A 817 17.37 -19.29 -36.53
N VAL A 818 18.04 -18.14 -36.61
CA VAL A 818 19.46 -17.99 -36.32
C VAL A 818 19.59 -17.65 -34.84
N ASN A 819 20.08 -18.60 -34.05
CA ASN A 819 20.33 -18.41 -32.63
C ASN A 819 21.82 -18.13 -32.44
N VAL A 820 22.17 -16.99 -31.85
CA VAL A 820 23.56 -16.59 -31.55
C VAL A 820 23.65 -16.06 -30.12
N PRO A 821 24.83 -16.09 -29.48
CA PRO A 821 25.00 -15.46 -28.17
C PRO A 821 24.56 -13.99 -28.22
N ALA A 822 23.81 -13.55 -27.21
CA ALA A 822 23.07 -12.28 -27.25
C ALA A 822 23.96 -11.05 -27.53
N ASP A 823 25.21 -11.06 -27.06
CA ASP A 823 26.21 -10.01 -27.30
C ASP A 823 26.48 -9.77 -28.81
N PHE A 824 26.30 -10.80 -29.64
CA PHE A 824 26.46 -10.71 -31.10
C PHE A 824 25.14 -10.51 -31.83
N GLY A 825 24.00 -10.52 -31.12
CA GLY A 825 22.66 -10.47 -31.71
C GLY A 825 22.46 -9.29 -32.66
N ARG A 826 22.92 -8.10 -32.26
CA ARG A 826 22.83 -6.90 -33.11
C ARG A 826 23.69 -7.00 -34.36
N ALA A 827 24.94 -7.43 -34.23
CA ALA A 827 25.87 -7.50 -35.36
C ALA A 827 25.39 -8.52 -36.40
N VAL A 828 24.88 -9.67 -35.95
CA VAL A 828 24.33 -10.70 -36.84
C VAL A 828 23.01 -10.23 -37.47
N TRP A 829 22.16 -9.52 -36.72
CA TRP A 829 20.97 -8.87 -37.27
C TRP A 829 21.30 -7.89 -38.39
N GLU A 830 22.27 -7.00 -38.18
CA GLU A 830 22.68 -6.01 -39.19
C GLU A 830 23.27 -6.68 -40.44
N ALA A 831 24.04 -7.77 -40.28
CA ALA A 831 24.56 -8.55 -41.41
C ALA A 831 23.44 -9.23 -42.21
N LEU A 832 22.50 -9.89 -41.51
CA LEU A 832 21.33 -10.52 -42.12
C LEU A 832 20.41 -9.49 -42.78
N TRP A 833 20.26 -8.31 -42.18
CA TRP A 833 19.47 -7.22 -42.74
C TRP A 833 20.09 -6.69 -44.03
N ALA A 834 21.41 -6.43 -44.04
CA ALA A 834 22.12 -5.96 -45.22
C ALA A 834 22.03 -6.95 -46.39
N GLU A 835 22.10 -8.26 -46.13
CA GLU A 835 21.87 -9.28 -47.16
C GLU A 835 20.39 -9.35 -47.54
N GLY A 836 19.47 -9.34 -46.57
CA GLY A 836 18.02 -9.38 -46.77
C GLY A 836 17.50 -8.27 -47.69
N GLN A 837 18.05 -7.06 -47.57
CA GLN A 837 17.70 -5.93 -48.44
C GLN A 837 17.98 -6.22 -49.93
N LYS A 838 19.03 -6.98 -50.26
CA LYS A 838 19.36 -7.36 -51.64
C LYS A 838 18.31 -8.31 -52.25
N HIS A 839 17.60 -9.05 -51.39
CA HIS A 839 16.58 -10.03 -51.77
C HIS A 839 15.15 -9.54 -51.53
N GLY A 840 14.96 -8.24 -51.26
CA GLY A 840 13.66 -7.61 -51.07
C GLY A 840 12.99 -7.91 -49.72
N ALA A 841 13.76 -8.28 -48.69
CA ALA A 841 13.22 -8.56 -47.37
C ALA A 841 12.72 -7.31 -46.64
N CYS A 842 11.79 -7.49 -45.70
CA CYS A 842 11.40 -6.48 -44.71
C CYS A 842 11.70 -6.92 -43.27
N ALA A 843 11.87 -5.97 -42.36
CA ALA A 843 11.70 -6.24 -40.94
C ALA A 843 10.19 -6.26 -40.66
N TYR A 844 9.73 -7.17 -39.81
CA TYR A 844 8.32 -7.23 -39.42
C TYR A 844 8.19 -7.44 -37.91
N GLY A 845 7.07 -6.99 -37.36
CA GLY A 845 6.80 -7.06 -35.92
C GLY A 845 5.85 -8.18 -35.54
N THR A 846 5.40 -8.16 -34.29
CA THR A 846 4.50 -9.17 -33.73
C THR A 846 3.11 -9.17 -34.38
N GLU A 847 2.61 -8.03 -34.85
CA GLU A 847 1.29 -8.00 -35.51
C GLU A 847 1.31 -8.77 -36.83
N ALA A 848 2.31 -8.52 -37.66
CA ALA A 848 2.52 -9.29 -38.89
C ALA A 848 2.78 -10.78 -38.60
N MET A 849 3.49 -11.10 -37.51
CA MET A 849 3.67 -12.48 -37.05
C MET A 849 2.32 -13.13 -36.69
N HIS A 850 1.43 -12.41 -35.99
CA HIS A 850 0.09 -12.88 -35.63
C HIS A 850 -0.81 -13.11 -36.85
N VAL A 851 -0.75 -12.24 -37.88
CA VAL A 851 -1.49 -12.46 -39.13
C VAL A 851 -0.95 -13.71 -39.85
N LEU A 852 0.37 -13.81 -40.03
CA LEU A 852 1.00 -14.90 -40.80
C LEU A 852 0.76 -16.28 -40.17
N ARG A 853 0.77 -16.38 -38.84
CA ARG A 853 0.47 -17.63 -38.13
C ARG A 853 -1.03 -17.97 -38.18
N ALA A 854 -1.90 -16.96 -38.09
CA ALA A 854 -3.35 -17.16 -38.14
C ALA A 854 -3.83 -17.59 -39.53
N GLU A 855 -3.19 -17.10 -40.60
CA GLU A 855 -3.39 -17.58 -41.97
C GLU A 855 -3.12 -19.10 -42.11
N LYS A 856 -2.25 -19.65 -41.26
CA LYS A 856 -1.93 -21.09 -41.17
C LYS A 856 -2.70 -21.84 -40.07
N GLY A 857 -3.54 -21.17 -39.31
CA GLY A 857 -4.30 -21.77 -38.21
C GLY A 857 -3.46 -22.19 -37.01
N TYR A 858 -2.26 -21.64 -36.84
CA TYR A 858 -1.43 -21.91 -35.65
C TYR A 858 -1.95 -21.10 -34.46
N ILE A 859 -1.90 -21.71 -33.27
CA ILE A 859 -2.37 -21.07 -32.04
C ILE A 859 -1.34 -20.11 -31.46
N ILE A 860 -1.82 -19.16 -30.66
CA ILE A 860 -1.04 -18.44 -29.65
C ILE A 860 -1.59 -18.78 -28.27
N VAL A 861 -0.76 -19.37 -27.41
CA VAL A 861 -1.16 -19.66 -26.03
C VAL A 861 -1.47 -18.35 -25.30
N GLY A 862 -2.64 -18.29 -24.66
CA GLY A 862 -3.15 -17.09 -23.99
C GLY A 862 -4.07 -16.22 -24.86
N GLN A 863 -4.12 -16.45 -26.19
CA GLN A 863 -5.05 -15.80 -27.11
C GLN A 863 -6.07 -16.79 -27.66
N ASP A 864 -5.62 -17.88 -28.29
CA ASP A 864 -6.49 -18.97 -28.75
C ASP A 864 -6.71 -20.04 -27.67
N THR A 865 -6.04 -19.90 -26.54
CA THR A 865 -6.24 -20.72 -25.35
C THR A 865 -6.43 -19.83 -24.13
N ASP A 866 -7.43 -20.15 -23.29
CA ASP A 866 -7.86 -19.33 -22.15
C ASP A 866 -7.71 -20.07 -20.80
N GLY A 867 -6.91 -21.14 -20.80
CA GLY A 867 -6.77 -22.05 -19.67
C GLY A 867 -7.84 -23.16 -19.62
N THR A 868 -8.81 -23.17 -20.53
CA THR A 868 -9.86 -24.21 -20.63
C THR A 868 -9.85 -24.99 -21.96
N VAL A 869 -8.84 -24.74 -22.80
CA VAL A 869 -8.67 -25.37 -24.12
C VAL A 869 -7.72 -26.57 -23.99
N THR A 870 -8.20 -27.75 -24.39
CA THR A 870 -7.39 -28.97 -24.51
C THR A 870 -6.70 -29.04 -25.88
N PRO A 871 -5.71 -29.93 -26.09
CA PRO A 871 -5.18 -30.21 -27.42
C PRO A 871 -6.28 -30.56 -28.44
N ASN A 872 -7.31 -31.30 -28.04
CA ASN A 872 -8.45 -31.61 -28.92
C ASN A 872 -9.22 -30.36 -29.31
N ASP A 873 -9.55 -29.52 -28.33
CA ASP A 873 -10.28 -28.28 -28.57
C ASP A 873 -9.50 -27.39 -29.55
N ALA A 874 -8.18 -27.28 -29.41
CA ALA A 874 -7.30 -26.51 -30.30
C ALA A 874 -7.02 -27.15 -31.68
N GLY A 875 -7.51 -28.37 -31.95
CA GLY A 875 -7.23 -29.08 -33.21
C GLY A 875 -5.82 -29.69 -33.28
N LEU A 876 -5.18 -29.91 -32.14
CA LEU A 876 -3.81 -30.37 -31.97
C LEU A 876 -3.70 -31.83 -31.47
N ASP A 877 -4.74 -32.64 -31.65
CA ASP A 877 -4.72 -34.08 -31.28
C ASP A 877 -3.59 -34.87 -31.94
N TRP A 878 -3.11 -34.42 -33.10
CA TRP A 878 -1.97 -35.02 -33.78
C TRP A 878 -0.68 -34.93 -32.97
N ALA A 879 -0.59 -33.94 -32.06
CA ALA A 879 0.52 -33.74 -31.13
C ALA A 879 0.32 -34.47 -29.78
N VAL A 880 -0.69 -35.32 -29.65
CA VAL A 880 -0.88 -36.18 -28.46
C VAL A 880 -0.45 -37.61 -28.79
N GLY A 881 0.51 -38.13 -28.03
CA GLY A 881 1.08 -39.46 -28.22
C GLY A 881 0.11 -40.56 -27.83
N LYS A 882 -0.66 -41.08 -28.80
CA LYS A 882 -1.70 -42.11 -28.58
C LYS A 882 -1.21 -43.42 -27.92
N LYS A 883 0.09 -43.69 -27.98
CA LYS A 883 0.73 -44.89 -27.39
C LYS A 883 1.41 -44.61 -26.05
N LYS A 884 1.49 -43.36 -25.61
CA LYS A 884 2.09 -43.01 -24.33
C LYS A 884 1.14 -43.41 -23.22
N THR A 885 1.67 -44.12 -22.24
CA THR A 885 0.91 -44.56 -21.07
C THR A 885 0.89 -43.50 -19.97
N ASP A 886 1.83 -42.56 -20.00
CA ASP A 886 1.95 -41.51 -19.02
C ASP A 886 2.58 -40.22 -19.56
N PHE A 887 2.14 -39.09 -19.04
CA PHE A 887 2.71 -37.74 -19.14
C PHE A 887 1.83 -36.75 -18.33
N VAL A 888 2.40 -35.60 -17.95
CA VAL A 888 1.69 -34.56 -17.20
C VAL A 888 0.42 -34.12 -17.95
N GLY A 889 -0.74 -34.28 -17.31
CA GLY A 889 -2.05 -33.92 -17.86
C GLY A 889 -2.79 -35.02 -18.63
N ILE A 890 -2.20 -36.20 -18.87
CA ILE A 890 -2.85 -37.30 -19.59
C ILE A 890 -4.17 -37.73 -18.93
N ARG A 891 -4.21 -37.78 -17.60
CA ARG A 891 -5.39 -38.19 -16.83
C ARG A 891 -6.43 -37.09 -16.76
N GLY A 892 -6.01 -35.83 -16.68
CA GLY A 892 -6.89 -34.68 -16.76
C GLY A 892 -7.72 -34.68 -18.03
N MET A 893 -7.08 -34.92 -19.19
CA MET A 893 -7.73 -35.01 -20.50
C MET A 893 -8.79 -36.11 -20.62
N MET A 894 -8.72 -37.16 -19.78
CA MET A 894 -9.67 -38.28 -19.82
C MET A 894 -10.92 -38.03 -18.98
N ARG A 895 -11.03 -36.91 -18.26
CA ARG A 895 -12.20 -36.61 -17.44
C ARG A 895 -13.46 -36.48 -18.31
N PRO A 896 -14.65 -36.88 -17.80
CA PRO A 896 -15.88 -36.90 -18.59
C PRO A 896 -16.21 -35.59 -19.33
N ASP A 897 -15.92 -34.43 -18.72
CA ASP A 897 -16.15 -33.12 -19.33
C ASP A 897 -15.20 -32.81 -20.50
N LEU A 898 -13.96 -33.30 -20.46
CA LEU A 898 -12.94 -33.03 -21.48
C LEU A 898 -13.06 -33.96 -22.70
N VAL A 899 -13.76 -35.09 -22.53
CA VAL A 899 -14.12 -35.99 -23.63
C VAL A 899 -15.59 -35.84 -24.08
N ALA A 900 -16.33 -34.92 -23.46
CA ALA A 900 -17.73 -34.69 -23.81
C ALA A 900 -17.87 -34.15 -25.23
N LYS A 901 -18.98 -34.49 -25.90
CA LYS A 901 -19.35 -33.87 -27.16
C LYS A 901 -19.80 -32.42 -26.94
N GLY A 902 -19.64 -31.57 -27.95
CA GLY A 902 -20.12 -30.19 -27.92
C GLY A 902 -19.23 -29.20 -27.16
N ARG A 903 -18.01 -29.60 -26.77
CA ARG A 903 -16.98 -28.68 -26.29
C ARG A 903 -16.68 -27.59 -27.31
N ARG A 904 -16.18 -26.45 -26.85
CA ARG A 904 -15.71 -25.39 -27.74
C ARG A 904 -14.45 -25.85 -28.45
N GLN A 905 -14.47 -25.78 -29.77
CA GLN A 905 -13.41 -26.22 -30.64
C GLN A 905 -12.96 -25.05 -31.51
N LEU A 906 -11.66 -24.96 -31.72
CA LEU A 906 -11.03 -23.94 -32.53
C LEU A 906 -11.36 -24.20 -34.00
N VAL A 907 -11.96 -23.20 -34.64
CA VAL A 907 -12.39 -23.21 -36.04
C VAL A 907 -12.05 -21.88 -36.69
N GLY A 908 -12.05 -21.85 -38.03
CA GLY A 908 -11.98 -20.60 -38.77
C GLY A 908 -13.36 -19.98 -38.96
N LEU A 909 -13.42 -18.67 -39.12
CA LEU A 909 -14.61 -17.91 -39.49
C LEU A 909 -14.32 -17.05 -40.71
N LYS A 910 -15.29 -16.99 -41.62
CA LYS A 910 -15.29 -16.12 -42.79
C LYS A 910 -16.51 -15.23 -42.74
N THR A 911 -16.34 -13.92 -42.62
CA THR A 911 -17.47 -12.98 -42.72
C THR A 911 -18.07 -13.02 -44.13
N ARG A 912 -19.40 -12.83 -44.19
CA ARG A 912 -20.13 -12.74 -45.47
C ARG A 912 -19.66 -11.57 -46.33
N ASP A 913 -19.49 -10.39 -45.74
CA ASP A 913 -18.71 -9.32 -46.36
C ASP A 913 -17.23 -9.59 -46.09
N PRO A 914 -16.43 -9.95 -47.10
CA PRO A 914 -15.02 -10.28 -46.90
C PRO A 914 -14.18 -9.12 -46.39
N ARG A 915 -14.69 -7.88 -46.39
CA ARG A 915 -13.99 -6.70 -45.86
C ARG A 915 -14.22 -6.47 -44.38
N THR A 916 -15.24 -7.07 -43.79
CA THR A 916 -15.52 -6.92 -42.35
C THR A 916 -14.52 -7.73 -41.54
N VAL A 917 -13.66 -7.05 -40.77
CA VAL A 917 -12.81 -7.68 -39.74
C VAL A 917 -13.61 -7.76 -38.45
N LEU A 918 -13.57 -8.91 -37.77
CA LEU A 918 -14.30 -9.10 -36.52
C LEU A 918 -13.50 -8.50 -35.35
N GLU A 919 -14.17 -8.06 -34.29
CA GLU A 919 -13.50 -7.73 -33.04
C GLU A 919 -13.07 -9.03 -32.33
N GLU A 920 -11.81 -9.11 -31.91
CA GLU A 920 -11.35 -10.19 -31.03
C GLU A 920 -12.11 -10.14 -29.70
N GLY A 921 -12.57 -11.28 -29.21
CA GLY A 921 -13.47 -11.40 -28.05
C GLY A 921 -14.97 -11.28 -28.37
N ALA A 922 -15.34 -10.96 -29.62
CA ALA A 922 -16.74 -10.88 -30.02
C ALA A 922 -17.46 -12.21 -29.83
N GLN A 923 -18.69 -12.14 -29.32
CA GLN A 923 -19.47 -13.32 -28.94
C GLN A 923 -20.20 -13.90 -30.15
N ILE A 924 -20.35 -15.23 -30.19
CA ILE A 924 -20.96 -15.94 -31.31
C ILE A 924 -22.28 -16.57 -30.84
N VAL A 925 -23.34 -16.37 -31.62
CA VAL A 925 -24.67 -16.96 -31.38
C VAL A 925 -25.14 -17.73 -32.61
N GLU A 926 -26.00 -18.73 -32.38
CA GLU A 926 -26.62 -19.51 -33.46
C GLU A 926 -27.79 -18.76 -34.12
N ASN A 927 -28.48 -17.89 -33.38
CA ASN A 927 -29.62 -17.14 -33.88
C ASN A 927 -29.56 -15.71 -33.34
N PRO A 928 -29.53 -14.67 -34.21
CA PRO A 928 -29.36 -13.29 -33.77
C PRO A 928 -30.65 -12.67 -33.21
N LYS A 929 -31.78 -13.37 -33.31
CA LYS A 929 -33.09 -12.94 -32.80
C LYS A 929 -33.46 -13.60 -31.47
N GLN A 930 -32.50 -14.22 -30.79
CA GLN A 930 -32.73 -14.80 -29.46
C GLN A 930 -33.19 -13.72 -28.47
N ALA A 931 -34.03 -14.11 -27.51
CA ALA A 931 -34.39 -13.23 -26.40
C ALA A 931 -33.13 -12.86 -25.60
N ILE A 932 -33.07 -11.62 -25.12
CA ILE A 932 -31.97 -11.15 -24.27
C ILE A 932 -32.21 -11.64 -22.83
N PRO A 933 -31.22 -12.25 -22.16
CA PRO A 933 -29.84 -12.50 -22.62
C PRO A 933 -29.73 -13.68 -23.61
N MET A 934 -28.95 -13.48 -24.68
CA MET A 934 -28.73 -14.50 -25.71
C MET A 934 -27.78 -15.61 -25.20
N LYS A 935 -27.98 -16.84 -25.69
CA LYS A 935 -27.06 -17.95 -25.46
C LYS A 935 -25.86 -17.85 -26.39
N MET A 936 -24.69 -17.58 -25.81
CA MET A 936 -23.41 -17.54 -26.52
C MET A 936 -22.84 -18.95 -26.66
N ILE A 937 -22.44 -19.32 -27.87
CA ILE A 937 -21.89 -20.64 -28.19
C ILE A 937 -20.38 -20.62 -28.40
N GLY A 938 -19.77 -19.43 -28.42
CA GLY A 938 -18.36 -19.27 -28.68
C GLY A 938 -17.94 -17.81 -28.69
N HIS A 939 -16.66 -17.57 -29.00
CA HIS A 939 -16.11 -16.24 -29.19
C HIS A 939 -14.97 -16.27 -30.21
N VAL A 940 -14.73 -15.12 -30.84
CA VAL A 940 -13.59 -14.87 -31.73
C VAL A 940 -12.31 -14.76 -30.88
N THR A 941 -11.27 -15.52 -31.21
CA THR A 941 -9.98 -15.50 -30.51
C THR A 941 -8.93 -14.66 -31.23
N SER A 942 -8.94 -14.72 -32.57
CA SER A 942 -8.00 -13.99 -33.42
C SER A 942 -8.73 -13.45 -34.64
N SER A 943 -8.53 -12.19 -35.05
CA SER A 943 -9.13 -11.67 -36.29
C SER A 943 -8.31 -10.59 -36.98
N TYR A 944 -8.15 -10.74 -38.29
CA TYR A 944 -7.28 -9.88 -39.09
C TYR A 944 -7.87 -9.63 -40.48
N TRP A 945 -7.50 -8.50 -41.08
CA TRP A 945 -7.47 -8.43 -42.55
C TRP A 945 -6.23 -9.18 -43.05
N SER A 946 -6.41 -10.07 -44.04
CA SER A 946 -5.30 -10.75 -44.71
C SER A 946 -5.24 -10.33 -46.18
N GLU A 947 -4.23 -9.53 -46.50
CA GLU A 947 -3.92 -9.15 -47.88
C GLU A 947 -3.52 -10.36 -48.75
N ASN A 948 -2.96 -11.41 -48.14
CA ASN A 948 -2.61 -12.65 -48.85
C ASN A 948 -3.83 -13.49 -49.25
N CYS A 949 -4.91 -13.40 -48.46
CA CYS A 949 -6.19 -14.07 -48.74
C CYS A 949 -7.19 -13.16 -49.47
N ASP A 950 -6.90 -11.86 -49.63
CA ASP A 950 -7.80 -10.82 -50.14
C ASP A 950 -9.14 -10.75 -49.38
N ARG A 951 -9.10 -10.98 -48.05
CA ARG A 951 -10.27 -10.95 -47.17
C ARG A 951 -9.89 -10.94 -45.69
N SER A 952 -10.86 -10.62 -44.85
CA SER A 952 -10.78 -10.84 -43.41
C SER A 952 -10.79 -12.33 -43.07
N ILE A 953 -10.00 -12.70 -42.07
CA ILE A 953 -9.92 -14.05 -41.51
C ILE A 953 -10.10 -13.95 -39.99
N ALA A 954 -10.67 -14.99 -39.39
CA ALA A 954 -10.76 -15.07 -37.95
C ALA A 954 -10.69 -16.52 -37.46
N MET A 955 -10.11 -16.73 -36.29
CA MET A 955 -10.18 -17.98 -35.54
C MET A 955 -11.12 -17.78 -34.35
N ALA A 956 -11.83 -18.84 -33.98
CA ALA A 956 -12.82 -18.78 -32.90
C ALA A 956 -12.97 -20.12 -32.19
N LEU A 957 -13.28 -20.06 -30.89
CA LEU A 957 -13.67 -21.22 -30.10
C LEU A 957 -15.19 -21.34 -30.12
N VAL A 958 -15.72 -22.33 -30.84
CA VAL A 958 -17.17 -22.53 -31.05
C VAL A 958 -17.59 -23.90 -30.53
N ALA A 959 -18.67 -23.95 -29.74
CA ALA A 959 -19.24 -25.20 -29.22
C ALA A 959 -19.59 -26.15 -30.37
N GLY A 960 -18.99 -27.34 -30.38
CA GLY A 960 -19.12 -28.31 -31.47
C GLY A 960 -18.59 -27.80 -32.82
N GLY A 961 -17.69 -26.82 -32.84
CA GLY A 961 -17.33 -26.05 -34.01
C GLY A 961 -16.96 -26.87 -35.25
N ARG A 962 -16.23 -27.99 -35.09
CA ARG A 962 -15.83 -28.82 -36.24
C ARG A 962 -17.00 -29.53 -36.93
N ASP A 963 -18.05 -29.86 -36.18
CA ASP A 963 -19.27 -30.46 -36.74
C ASP A 963 -20.13 -29.42 -37.48
N ARG A 964 -19.74 -28.14 -37.40
CA ARG A 964 -20.51 -26.99 -37.90
C ARG A 964 -19.83 -26.30 -39.08
N ILE A 965 -18.78 -26.91 -39.67
CA ILE A 965 -18.11 -26.39 -40.86
C ILE A 965 -19.13 -26.25 -42.01
N GLY A 966 -19.16 -25.07 -42.63
CA GLY A 966 -20.14 -24.67 -43.64
C GLY A 966 -21.43 -24.05 -43.08
N GLU A 967 -21.66 -24.08 -41.77
CA GLU A 967 -22.81 -23.41 -41.15
C GLU A 967 -22.60 -21.89 -41.06
N THR A 968 -23.70 -21.14 -41.15
CA THR A 968 -23.73 -19.69 -40.87
C THR A 968 -24.06 -19.43 -39.41
N LEU A 969 -23.20 -18.66 -38.74
CA LEU A 969 -23.37 -18.14 -37.38
C LEU A 969 -23.38 -16.62 -37.38
N TYR A 970 -23.64 -16.05 -36.20
CA TYR A 970 -23.90 -14.62 -36.06
C TYR A 970 -23.08 -14.03 -34.91
N VAL A 971 -22.51 -12.86 -35.16
CA VAL A 971 -21.77 -12.06 -34.18
C VAL A 971 -22.55 -10.78 -33.91
N PRO A 972 -23.32 -10.70 -32.80
CA PRO A 972 -24.06 -9.50 -32.45
C PRO A 972 -23.14 -8.42 -31.88
N MET A 973 -23.19 -7.24 -32.49
CA MET A 973 -22.45 -6.02 -32.13
C MET A 973 -23.45 -4.90 -31.76
N PRO A 974 -23.00 -3.81 -31.09
CA PRO A 974 -23.89 -2.69 -30.74
C PRO A 974 -24.57 -2.02 -31.94
N ASP A 975 -23.94 -2.05 -33.10
CA ASP A 975 -24.35 -1.39 -34.34
C ASP A 975 -25.02 -2.33 -35.36
N GLY A 976 -24.97 -3.65 -35.14
CA GLY A 976 -25.57 -4.63 -36.05
C GLY A 976 -25.18 -6.07 -35.76
N VAL A 977 -25.59 -6.97 -36.64
CA VAL A 977 -25.24 -8.40 -36.56
C VAL A 977 -24.39 -8.73 -37.77
N ILE A 978 -23.23 -9.34 -37.54
CA ILE A 978 -22.33 -9.79 -38.61
C ILE A 978 -22.56 -11.29 -38.84
N GLU A 979 -22.81 -11.66 -40.08
CA GLU A 979 -22.93 -13.07 -40.52
C GLU A 979 -21.55 -13.65 -40.82
N VAL A 980 -21.28 -14.85 -40.29
CA VAL A 980 -20.01 -15.56 -40.46
C VAL A 980 -20.26 -17.01 -40.87
N GLU A 981 -19.47 -17.52 -41.80
CA GLU A 981 -19.41 -18.95 -42.16
C GLU A 981 -18.31 -19.64 -41.35
N VAL A 982 -18.63 -20.77 -40.73
CA VAL A 982 -17.64 -21.61 -40.03
C VAL A 982 -16.81 -22.40 -41.04
N THR A 983 -15.49 -22.39 -40.89
CA THR A 983 -14.53 -23.02 -41.81
C THR A 983 -13.41 -23.72 -41.03
N GLY A 984 -12.48 -24.38 -41.75
CA GLY A 984 -11.21 -24.82 -41.16
C GLY A 984 -10.33 -23.63 -40.75
N THR A 985 -9.35 -23.86 -39.88
CA THR A 985 -8.45 -22.80 -39.39
C THR A 985 -7.35 -22.39 -40.37
N MET A 986 -7.14 -23.16 -41.45
CA MET A 986 -6.14 -22.84 -42.47
C MET A 986 -6.78 -22.01 -43.59
N PHE A 987 -6.36 -20.75 -43.72
CA PHE A 987 -6.86 -19.82 -44.75
C PHE A 987 -5.93 -19.67 -45.95
N PHE A 988 -4.66 -20.02 -45.78
CA PHE A 988 -3.62 -19.86 -46.80
C PHE A 988 -2.77 -21.13 -46.95
N ASP A 989 -2.53 -21.55 -48.21
CA ASP A 989 -1.71 -22.72 -48.57
C ASP A 989 -2.04 -23.97 -47.73
N GLU A 990 -3.29 -24.44 -47.78
CA GLU A 990 -3.77 -25.58 -46.98
C GLU A 990 -2.93 -26.85 -47.19
N LYS A 991 -2.37 -27.04 -48.39
CA LYS A 991 -1.50 -28.19 -48.73
C LYS A 991 -0.07 -28.06 -48.18
N GLY A 992 0.32 -26.89 -47.67
CA GLY A 992 1.64 -26.63 -47.08
C GLY A 992 2.81 -26.70 -48.08
N GLY A 993 2.54 -26.42 -49.37
CA GLY A 993 3.54 -26.56 -50.43
C GLY A 993 4.73 -25.61 -50.26
N ARG A 994 4.55 -24.49 -49.54
CA ARG A 994 5.54 -23.42 -49.41
C ARG A 994 6.60 -23.64 -48.33
N LEU A 995 6.46 -24.66 -47.48
CA LEU A 995 7.44 -25.00 -46.44
C LEU A 995 8.81 -25.41 -47.00
N ASN A 996 8.85 -25.81 -48.28
CA ASN A 996 10.06 -26.24 -48.97
C ASN A 996 10.56 -25.23 -50.02
N GLY A 997 10.06 -23.99 -49.97
CA GLY A 997 10.53 -22.87 -50.81
C GLY A 997 9.82 -22.76 -52.16
#